data_AF-D5EVD8-F1
#
_entry.id   AF-D5EVD8-F1
#
_cell.length_a   1.000
_cell.length_b   1.000
_cell.length_c   1.000
_cell.angle_alpha   90.00
_cell.angle_beta   90.00
_cell.angle_gamma   90.00
#
_symmetry.space_group_name_H-M   'P 1'
#
loop_
_entity.id
_entity.type
_entity.pdbx_description
1 polymer ?
#
loop_
_entity_poly.entity_id
_entity_poly.type
_entity_poly.pdbx_seq_one_letter_code
_entity_poly.pdbx_strand_id
1 'polypeptide(L)'
;MMIMTKKIFILAITSLLALCHVQQAAAKYIREYTTDKPLIIVSDWEFPPYEFRNDMGEPDGYNVEVLNLILDKLGIPHKFIMKEWYQCTETFDRHEADLIHCLKFKYDRPPFEYTQNMITYYNVRAVRLKGTRPLRRISQLTKNDTLTVKKNDYVDLKVAEQKSKPFRVEYHSPREALMGIRSGKYKYYMWGEQPLMMKVKELNIDGIEFDETDIPAGELRIIGYDKDLIHAIDDTFARMEQSGDIERIYDRWFHPENVHNDASPMALILLVGIIAAAIIFLLFSQVMRTRVRKAVEKSVDLNEMMQKALSSGKYYVIEFDIQTQWLKNRYGDMLPEEGMSHAVFMERLPEEDKGKFSEAMRLMSQGHKDLGYLKRRYNRGTIEKPDWHWIEGHAVVEYDEDKPRYIITSFRDYTNEVQEERMNEEIASKYQNMFEYGLIAMSFYDKDGKLIDVNRRMADLCEFDKDGEEFFRQMNLFEVPLVKGQYHKGEKENFHVCQRMFYPEIGIYKYIEIKVRPTFDENGEMQFYVVTARDMTAERHLYLEQHRHDTEIRKATENIKTYEEQLGYLLMNSNMFVWSFYTNEGIIHFSRSGRKSDYTETIEEFFAGATEEYRESGIREVYETMRQGKPYNTTIHFNHTPSEPKPVWYAISGIPSFDSSGNVCKYFGVARNINTLMEAQQKLKDETQRAEESGKMKAAFLANMTHEIRTPLNAIVGFSDLLPVVEEHSERMEFIRIIRNNCDMLMRLINDILEASNVGQALAIQPEQVDFAKVFDDICQTLAQRVDEAGVLFIKDNPYETFPATLDKGRIQQVLTNFTTNAIKYTHEGHIKVGYREQDGGIYFYCEDTGAGIPKDKQAAVFERFVKLNDFVQGTGLGLSICKAIAERCEGKIGVESEGEGHGSTFWMWIPRK
;
A
#
# COMPACT_ATOMS: atom_id res chain seq x y z
N MET A 1 -12.91 -55.05 18.44
CA MET A 1 -12.70 -53.59 18.28
C MET A 1 -11.24 -53.20 17.95
N MET A 2 -10.40 -54.10 17.41
CA MET A 2 -8.95 -53.83 17.22
C MET A 2 -8.48 -53.95 15.74
N ILE A 3 -9.42 -54.20 14.82
CA ILE A 3 -9.17 -54.37 13.38
C ILE A 3 -9.57 -53.10 12.59
N MET A 4 -10.59 -52.35 13.04
CA MET A 4 -10.96 -51.06 12.44
C MET A 4 -9.87 -50.00 12.62
N THR A 5 -9.24 -49.92 13.79
CA THR A 5 -8.15 -48.97 14.06
C THR A 5 -6.94 -49.19 13.17
N LYS A 6 -6.56 -50.45 12.86
CA LYS A 6 -5.51 -50.72 11.86
C LYS A 6 -5.88 -50.30 10.44
N LYS A 7 -7.14 -50.48 10.01
CA LYS A 7 -7.58 -50.00 8.68
C LYS A 7 -7.60 -48.47 8.58
N ILE A 8 -7.98 -47.76 9.65
CA ILE A 8 -7.97 -46.28 9.67
C ILE A 8 -6.52 -45.76 9.67
N PHE A 9 -5.60 -46.38 10.42
CA PHE A 9 -4.19 -45.98 10.44
C PHE A 9 -3.48 -46.25 9.10
N ILE A 10 -3.80 -47.38 8.44
CA ILE A 10 -3.28 -47.68 7.10
C ILE A 10 -3.89 -46.73 6.06
N LEU A 11 -5.20 -46.44 6.12
CA LEU A 11 -5.80 -45.44 5.23
C LEU A 11 -5.14 -44.06 5.40
N ALA A 12 -4.92 -43.62 6.64
CA ALA A 12 -4.26 -42.35 6.95
C ALA A 12 -2.82 -42.28 6.43
N ILE A 13 -2.06 -43.37 6.52
CA ILE A 13 -0.70 -43.42 5.96
C ILE A 13 -0.75 -43.46 4.41
N THR A 14 -1.70 -44.17 3.80
CA THR A 14 -1.86 -44.12 2.34
C THR A 14 -2.39 -42.78 1.83
N SER A 15 -3.16 -42.02 2.61
CA SER A 15 -3.60 -40.66 2.24
C SER A 15 -2.54 -39.60 2.52
N LEU A 16 -1.69 -39.74 3.54
CA LEU A 16 -0.47 -38.91 3.66
C LEU A 16 0.52 -39.17 2.51
N LEU A 17 0.73 -40.44 2.13
CA LEU A 17 1.57 -40.79 0.97
C LEU A 17 0.93 -40.37 -0.36
N ALA A 18 -0.41 -40.35 -0.47
CA ALA A 18 -1.09 -39.80 -1.65
C ALA A 18 -1.02 -38.27 -1.72
N LEU A 19 -1.08 -37.53 -0.60
CA LEU A 19 -0.78 -36.08 -0.61
C LEU A 19 0.68 -35.81 -1.02
N CYS A 20 1.62 -36.70 -0.66
CA CYS A 20 3.01 -36.64 -1.11
C CYS A 20 3.23 -37.05 -2.59
N HIS A 21 2.17 -37.42 -3.32
CA HIS A 21 2.21 -37.75 -4.76
C HIS A 21 1.26 -36.91 -5.63
N VAL A 22 0.56 -35.93 -5.04
CA VAL A 22 -0.18 -34.91 -5.81
C VAL A 22 0.63 -33.60 -5.95
N GLN A 23 1.71 -33.43 -5.19
CA GLN A 23 2.65 -32.30 -5.32
C GLN A 23 3.73 -32.51 -6.39
N GLN A 24 3.52 -33.43 -7.34
CA GLN A 24 4.47 -33.75 -8.43
C GLN A 24 3.78 -33.79 -9.81
N ALA A 25 2.95 -32.77 -10.08
CA ALA A 25 2.23 -32.59 -11.35
C ALA A 25 2.41 -31.20 -11.99
N ALA A 26 3.39 -30.41 -11.53
CA ALA A 26 3.76 -29.10 -12.11
C ALA A 26 5.23 -29.04 -12.61
N ALA A 27 5.97 -30.15 -12.54
CA ALA A 27 7.33 -30.25 -13.07
C ALA A 27 7.32 -31.06 -14.37
N LYS A 28 7.23 -30.38 -15.52
CA LYS A 28 7.46 -31.06 -16.81
C LYS A 28 8.15 -30.26 -17.93
N TYR A 29 8.35 -28.93 -17.78
CA TYR A 29 9.06 -28.14 -18.80
C TYR A 29 10.02 -27.04 -18.30
N ILE A 30 10.16 -26.82 -17.00
CA ILE A 30 11.29 -26.03 -16.47
C ILE A 30 12.58 -26.84 -16.65
N ARG A 31 13.68 -26.19 -17.06
CA ARG A 31 15.03 -26.81 -17.08
C ARG A 31 15.30 -27.56 -15.76
N GLU A 32 15.90 -28.76 -15.85
CA GLU A 32 16.36 -29.50 -14.66
C GLU A 32 17.54 -28.77 -13.98
N TYR A 33 17.24 -27.80 -13.13
CA TYR A 33 18.20 -27.17 -12.23
C TYR A 33 18.55 -28.13 -11.09
N THR A 34 19.84 -28.28 -10.82
CA THR A 34 20.37 -29.20 -9.79
C THR A 34 21.37 -28.47 -8.91
N THR A 35 21.79 -29.06 -7.79
CA THR A 35 22.85 -28.48 -6.95
C THR A 35 24.18 -28.30 -7.69
N ASP A 36 24.48 -29.14 -8.69
CA ASP A 36 25.68 -29.04 -9.53
C ASP A 36 25.52 -28.02 -10.68
N LYS A 37 24.28 -27.73 -11.07
CA LYS A 37 23.92 -26.73 -12.08
C LYS A 37 22.73 -25.89 -11.60
N PRO A 38 22.95 -24.99 -10.63
CA PRO A 38 21.89 -24.16 -10.06
C PRO A 38 21.46 -23.08 -11.07
N LEU A 39 20.24 -22.58 -10.88
CA LEU A 39 19.72 -21.38 -11.53
C LEU A 39 20.62 -20.18 -11.21
N ILE A 40 21.14 -19.50 -12.23
CA ILE A 40 22.06 -18.37 -12.04
C ILE A 40 21.29 -17.05 -12.09
N ILE A 41 21.33 -16.30 -10.99
CA ILE A 41 20.72 -14.97 -10.88
C ILE A 41 21.85 -13.94 -10.85
N VAL A 42 21.79 -12.90 -11.67
CA VAL A 42 22.78 -11.81 -11.62
C VAL A 42 22.16 -10.55 -11.02
N SER A 43 22.85 -9.96 -10.05
CA SER A 43 22.31 -8.87 -9.22
C SER A 43 23.36 -7.79 -8.95
N ASP A 44 22.88 -6.56 -8.78
CA ASP A 44 23.74 -5.39 -8.53
C ASP A 44 24.31 -5.43 -7.11
N TRP A 45 25.62 -5.27 -6.96
CA TRP A 45 26.28 -5.34 -5.65
C TRP A 45 26.22 -4.04 -4.84
N GLU A 46 25.72 -2.95 -5.45
CA GLU A 46 25.66 -1.60 -4.86
C GLU A 46 24.34 -0.92 -5.25
N PHE A 47 23.23 -1.51 -4.78
CA PHE A 47 21.85 -1.05 -4.98
C PHE A 47 20.96 -1.26 -3.71
N PRO A 48 21.40 -0.87 -2.50
CA PRO A 48 20.61 -1.03 -1.28
C PRO A 48 19.32 -0.19 -1.31
N PRO A 49 18.24 -0.57 -0.61
CA PRO A 49 18.08 -1.80 0.18
C PRO A 49 17.69 -3.01 -0.67
N TYR A 50 17.60 -2.86 -1.99
CA TYR A 50 17.05 -3.87 -2.89
C TYR A 50 18.03 -5.02 -3.15
N GLU A 51 19.25 -4.70 -3.57
CA GLU A 51 20.32 -5.67 -3.91
C GLU A 51 21.68 -5.08 -3.55
N PHE A 52 22.42 -5.74 -2.67
CA PHE A 52 23.77 -5.32 -2.31
C PHE A 52 24.58 -6.49 -1.71
N ARG A 53 25.87 -6.25 -1.46
CA ARG A 53 26.65 -7.14 -0.59
C ARG A 53 26.62 -6.62 0.83
N ASN A 54 26.23 -7.47 1.79
CA ASN A 54 26.32 -7.14 3.20
C ASN A 54 27.77 -7.15 3.72
N ASP A 55 27.95 -6.84 5.00
CA ASP A 55 29.28 -6.77 5.65
C ASP A 55 30.06 -8.11 5.63
N MET A 56 29.37 -9.24 5.43
CA MET A 56 29.98 -10.56 5.27
C MET A 56 30.36 -10.87 3.80
N GLY A 57 29.99 -9.98 2.87
CA GLY A 57 30.24 -10.10 1.43
C GLY A 57 29.20 -10.93 0.67
N GLU A 58 28.14 -11.36 1.35
CA GLU A 58 27.07 -12.22 0.84
C GLU A 58 25.98 -11.39 0.12
N PRO A 59 25.22 -11.99 -0.83
CA PRO A 59 24.05 -11.34 -1.45
C PRO A 59 22.99 -11.01 -0.39
N ASP A 60 22.51 -9.76 -0.38
CA ASP A 60 21.54 -9.29 0.59
C ASP A 60 20.62 -8.20 0.00
N GLY A 61 19.51 -7.93 0.67
CA GLY A 61 18.50 -6.94 0.27
C GLY A 61 17.13 -7.51 -0.07
N TYR A 62 16.14 -6.63 -0.15
CA TYR A 62 14.73 -6.95 -0.34
C TYR A 62 14.45 -7.84 -1.57
N ASN A 63 15.03 -7.52 -2.74
CA ASN A 63 14.82 -8.32 -3.95
C ASN A 63 15.49 -9.69 -3.83
N VAL A 64 16.63 -9.77 -3.14
CA VAL A 64 17.36 -11.01 -2.89
C VAL A 64 16.52 -11.91 -1.98
N GLU A 65 16.05 -11.41 -0.83
CA GLU A 65 15.23 -12.19 0.12
C GLU A 65 13.92 -12.68 -0.52
N VAL A 66 13.21 -11.81 -1.26
CA VAL A 66 11.97 -12.16 -1.96
C VAL A 66 12.20 -13.26 -3.00
N LEU A 67 13.19 -13.11 -3.89
CA LEU A 67 13.45 -14.10 -4.94
C LEU A 67 14.01 -15.41 -4.37
N ASN A 68 14.88 -15.34 -3.36
CA ASN A 68 15.41 -16.54 -2.68
C ASN A 68 14.27 -17.36 -2.07
N LEU A 69 13.36 -16.71 -1.33
CA LEU A 69 12.21 -17.38 -0.71
C LEU A 69 11.22 -17.96 -1.73
N ILE A 70 11.03 -17.31 -2.89
CA ILE A 70 10.22 -17.85 -3.99
C ILE A 70 10.83 -19.13 -4.55
N LEU A 71 12.14 -19.11 -4.84
CA LEU A 71 12.84 -20.24 -5.43
C LEU A 71 12.98 -21.41 -4.44
N ASP A 72 13.15 -21.13 -3.14
CA ASP A 72 13.09 -22.12 -2.07
C ASP A 72 11.71 -22.79 -2.00
N LYS A 73 10.61 -22.02 -2.07
CA LYS A 73 9.25 -22.57 -2.12
C LYS A 73 8.96 -23.38 -3.39
N LEU A 74 9.63 -23.08 -4.50
CA LEU A 74 9.61 -23.86 -5.74
C LEU A 74 10.56 -25.06 -5.71
N GLY A 75 11.45 -25.17 -4.72
CA GLY A 75 12.47 -26.23 -4.62
C GLY A 75 13.58 -26.14 -5.68
N ILE A 76 13.87 -24.93 -6.19
CA ILE A 76 14.85 -24.71 -7.27
C ILE A 76 16.21 -24.33 -6.66
N PRO A 77 17.27 -25.16 -6.82
CA PRO A 77 18.63 -24.77 -6.43
C PRO A 77 19.10 -23.58 -7.25
N HIS A 78 19.53 -22.51 -6.59
CA HIS A 78 19.84 -21.23 -7.24
C HIS A 78 21.06 -20.56 -6.60
N LYS A 79 21.63 -19.57 -7.32
CA LYS A 79 22.81 -18.82 -6.87
C LYS A 79 22.82 -17.40 -7.42
N PHE A 80 22.95 -16.43 -6.52
CA PHE A 80 23.17 -15.03 -6.87
C PHE A 80 24.65 -14.75 -7.20
N ILE A 81 24.88 -13.99 -8.27
CA ILE A 81 26.18 -13.49 -8.70
C ILE A 81 26.16 -11.97 -8.64
N MET A 82 26.77 -11.42 -7.58
CA MET A 82 26.77 -9.97 -7.30
C MET A 82 27.93 -9.26 -8.05
N LYS A 83 27.59 -8.35 -8.97
CA LYS A 83 28.53 -7.57 -9.83
C LYS A 83 28.11 -6.08 -9.88
N GLU A 84 28.90 -5.22 -10.54
CA GLU A 84 28.40 -3.88 -10.92
C GLU A 84 27.29 -3.96 -11.97
N TRP A 85 26.26 -3.12 -11.86
CA TRP A 85 25.10 -3.09 -12.76
C TRP A 85 25.40 -3.28 -14.26
N TYR A 86 26.36 -2.54 -14.84
CA TYR A 86 26.68 -2.68 -16.26
C TYR A 86 27.15 -4.11 -16.59
N GLN A 87 27.94 -4.72 -15.71
CA GLN A 87 28.39 -6.10 -15.82
C GLN A 87 27.24 -7.08 -15.60
N CYS A 88 26.29 -6.79 -14.69
CA CYS A 88 25.08 -7.60 -14.53
C CYS A 88 24.33 -7.70 -15.85
N THR A 89 24.09 -6.55 -16.48
CA THR A 89 23.41 -6.51 -17.79
C THR A 89 24.20 -7.22 -18.88
N GLU A 90 25.51 -7.04 -19.00
CA GLU A 90 26.32 -7.78 -19.98
C GLU A 90 26.36 -9.28 -19.73
N THR A 91 26.36 -9.72 -18.47
CA THR A 91 26.34 -11.15 -18.08
C THR A 91 25.01 -11.79 -18.47
N PHE A 92 23.89 -11.10 -18.20
CA PHE A 92 22.57 -11.54 -18.61
C PHE A 92 22.44 -11.56 -20.13
N ASP A 93 22.78 -10.47 -20.83
CA ASP A 93 22.72 -10.36 -22.30
C ASP A 93 23.51 -11.48 -23.01
N ARG A 94 24.63 -11.94 -22.43
CA ARG A 94 25.45 -13.07 -22.92
C ARG A 94 24.91 -14.47 -22.60
N HIS A 95 23.76 -14.57 -21.91
CA HIS A 95 23.16 -15.81 -21.42
C HIS A 95 24.08 -16.56 -20.42
N GLU A 96 24.93 -15.82 -19.69
CA GLU A 96 25.75 -16.33 -18.57
C GLU A 96 24.96 -16.34 -17.24
N ALA A 97 23.77 -15.76 -17.22
CA ALA A 97 22.80 -15.82 -16.13
C ALA A 97 21.39 -16.11 -16.69
N ASP A 98 20.57 -16.82 -15.90
CA ASP A 98 19.21 -17.20 -16.26
C ASP A 98 18.17 -16.14 -15.87
N LEU A 99 18.40 -15.41 -14.76
CA LEU A 99 17.53 -14.35 -14.25
C LEU A 99 18.29 -13.04 -13.92
N ILE A 100 17.61 -11.91 -14.06
CA ILE A 100 18.05 -10.58 -13.60
C ILE A 100 16.84 -9.78 -13.07
N HIS A 101 17.07 -8.97 -12.03
CA HIS A 101 16.13 -7.90 -11.65
C HIS A 101 16.38 -6.68 -12.53
N CYS A 102 15.40 -6.23 -13.31
CA CYS A 102 15.56 -5.06 -14.16
C CYS A 102 14.24 -4.34 -14.43
N LEU A 103 14.36 -3.08 -14.87
CA LEU A 103 13.22 -2.32 -15.34
C LEU A 103 12.75 -2.86 -16.69
N LYS A 104 11.43 -3.10 -16.79
CA LYS A 104 10.76 -3.62 -17.99
C LYS A 104 11.26 -2.97 -19.29
N PHE A 105 11.44 -1.65 -19.28
CA PHE A 105 11.83 -0.83 -20.43
C PHE A 105 13.04 -1.35 -21.22
N LYS A 106 14.04 -1.99 -20.58
CA LYS A 106 15.23 -2.51 -21.30
C LYS A 106 14.91 -3.79 -22.09
N TYR A 107 13.99 -4.61 -21.62
CA TYR A 107 13.79 -6.00 -22.07
C TYR A 107 12.34 -6.29 -22.51
N ASP A 108 11.62 -5.28 -22.98
CA ASP A 108 10.19 -5.35 -23.38
C ASP A 108 9.95 -6.03 -24.76
N ARG A 109 10.83 -6.94 -25.19
CA ARG A 109 10.77 -7.60 -26.50
C ARG A 109 11.31 -9.04 -26.43
N PRO A 110 10.86 -9.96 -27.31
CA PRO A 110 11.45 -11.29 -27.41
C PRO A 110 12.97 -11.24 -27.64
N PRO A 111 13.76 -12.16 -27.06
CA PRO A 111 13.34 -13.41 -26.41
C PRO A 111 13.11 -13.32 -24.89
N PHE A 112 13.04 -12.12 -24.31
CA PHE A 112 12.92 -11.95 -22.86
C PHE A 112 11.48 -12.17 -22.38
N GLU A 113 11.34 -12.89 -21.26
CA GLU A 113 10.10 -13.08 -20.51
C GLU A 113 10.26 -12.39 -19.14
N TYR A 114 9.20 -11.82 -18.59
CA TYR A 114 9.25 -11.05 -17.33
C TYR A 114 8.00 -11.27 -16.47
N THR A 115 8.13 -11.11 -15.15
CA THR A 115 7.01 -11.28 -14.22
C THR A 115 5.91 -10.25 -14.45
N GLN A 116 4.65 -10.68 -14.41
CA GLN A 116 3.45 -9.83 -14.45
C GLN A 116 3.26 -9.04 -13.15
N ASN A 117 3.70 -9.59 -12.01
CA ASN A 117 3.85 -8.83 -10.79
C ASN A 117 5.19 -8.07 -10.80
N MET A 118 5.16 -6.83 -10.34
CA MET A 118 6.37 -6.03 -10.10
C MET A 118 6.81 -6.22 -8.64
N ILE A 119 8.11 -6.24 -8.38
CA ILE A 119 8.62 -6.35 -7.00
C ILE A 119 8.53 -5.01 -6.28
N THR A 120 8.84 -3.91 -6.99
CA THR A 120 8.88 -2.56 -6.41
C THR A 120 8.94 -1.49 -7.51
N TYR A 121 8.71 -0.23 -7.11
CA TYR A 121 8.86 0.94 -7.98
C TYR A 121 10.26 1.56 -7.85
N TYR A 122 10.81 2.00 -8.98
CA TYR A 122 12.08 2.71 -9.07
C TYR A 122 11.88 4.18 -9.41
N ASN A 123 11.75 5.02 -8.37
CA ASN A 123 11.72 6.47 -8.49
C ASN A 123 13.14 7.03 -8.65
N VAL A 124 13.31 8.10 -9.43
CA VAL A 124 14.62 8.77 -9.61
C VAL A 124 14.61 10.17 -8.99
N ARG A 125 15.60 10.44 -8.14
CA ARG A 125 15.89 11.78 -7.58
C ARG A 125 17.20 12.32 -8.14
N ALA A 126 17.32 13.64 -8.20
CA ALA A 126 18.60 14.31 -8.42
C ALA A 126 19.15 14.82 -7.08
N VAL A 127 20.46 14.69 -6.86
CA VAL A 127 21.19 15.23 -5.70
C VAL A 127 22.20 16.27 -6.18
N ARG A 128 22.28 17.38 -5.42
CA ARG A 128 23.17 18.52 -5.65
C ARG A 128 23.63 19.12 -4.33
N LEU A 129 24.70 19.92 -4.35
CA LEU A 129 25.07 20.76 -3.20
C LEU A 129 24.03 21.86 -2.95
N LYS A 130 23.79 22.18 -1.69
CA LYS A 130 22.96 23.31 -1.25
C LYS A 130 23.46 24.63 -1.86
N GLY A 131 22.54 25.42 -2.41
CA GLY A 131 22.85 26.64 -3.18
C GLY A 131 23.11 26.40 -4.68
N THR A 132 23.27 25.15 -5.13
CA THR A 132 23.23 24.80 -6.57
C THR A 132 21.79 24.94 -7.08
N ARG A 133 21.60 25.43 -8.32
CA ARG A 133 20.27 25.57 -8.94
C ARG A 133 19.51 24.22 -8.95
N PRO A 134 18.22 24.17 -8.58
CA PRO A 134 17.43 22.94 -8.67
C PRO A 134 17.33 22.38 -10.09
N LEU A 135 17.36 21.05 -10.19
CA LEU A 135 17.26 20.29 -11.44
C LEU A 135 15.97 19.46 -11.46
N ARG A 136 14.93 20.00 -12.12
CA ARG A 136 13.64 19.33 -12.29
C ARG A 136 13.50 18.58 -13.61
N ARG A 137 14.27 18.96 -14.63
CA ARG A 137 14.24 18.33 -15.95
C ARG A 137 15.63 18.21 -16.52
N ILE A 138 15.96 17.07 -17.15
CA ILE A 138 17.26 16.89 -17.84
C ILE A 138 17.51 18.02 -18.86
N SER A 139 16.44 18.49 -19.51
CA SER A 139 16.46 19.60 -20.48
C SER A 139 16.88 20.98 -19.92
N GLN A 140 16.97 21.14 -18.59
CA GLN A 140 17.46 22.38 -17.95
C GLN A 140 18.99 22.49 -17.93
N LEU A 141 19.71 21.38 -18.17
CA LEU A 141 21.16 21.31 -18.14
C LEU A 141 21.82 22.03 -19.33
N THR A 142 23.00 22.58 -19.10
CA THR A 142 23.74 23.46 -20.03
C THR A 142 25.20 23.02 -20.18
N LYS A 143 25.95 23.68 -21.07
CA LYS A 143 27.39 23.38 -21.35
C LYS A 143 28.33 23.48 -20.15
N ASN A 144 27.88 24.13 -19.08
CA ASN A 144 28.64 24.32 -17.85
C ASN A 144 28.15 23.40 -16.71
N ASP A 145 27.21 22.49 -16.98
CA ASP A 145 26.69 21.53 -16.02
C ASP A 145 27.29 20.13 -16.26
N THR A 146 27.60 19.44 -15.17
CA THR A 146 27.98 18.02 -15.13
C THR A 146 26.87 17.21 -14.49
N LEU A 147 26.42 16.16 -15.19
CA LEU A 147 25.48 15.17 -14.68
C LEU A 147 26.24 13.84 -14.50
N THR A 148 26.35 13.38 -13.27
CA THR A 148 26.87 12.05 -12.95
C THR A 148 25.73 11.05 -12.94
N VAL A 149 25.96 9.84 -13.48
CA VAL A 149 25.00 8.71 -13.46
C VAL A 149 25.74 7.38 -13.28
N LYS A 150 25.03 6.34 -12.83
CA LYS A 150 25.53 4.96 -12.87
C LYS A 150 25.42 4.44 -14.32
N LYS A 151 26.50 3.88 -14.86
CA LYS A 151 26.58 3.43 -16.27
C LYS A 151 25.56 2.32 -16.55
N ASN A 152 24.87 2.39 -17.70
CA ASN A 152 23.79 1.49 -18.13
C ASN A 152 22.56 1.45 -17.20
N ASP A 153 22.49 2.29 -16.15
CA ASP A 153 21.30 2.41 -15.30
C ASP A 153 20.19 3.20 -16.03
N TYR A 154 18.97 3.13 -15.50
CA TYR A 154 17.77 3.77 -16.05
C TYR A 154 17.96 5.24 -16.42
N VAL A 155 18.68 5.99 -15.57
CA VAL A 155 18.97 7.40 -15.80
C VAL A 155 19.86 7.59 -17.03
N ASP A 156 20.87 6.73 -17.22
CA ASP A 156 21.75 6.75 -18.39
C ASP A 156 20.96 6.46 -19.68
N LEU A 157 20.06 5.46 -19.65
CA LEU A 157 19.14 5.17 -20.76
C LEU A 157 18.24 6.36 -21.09
N LYS A 158 17.66 7.03 -20.08
CA LYS A 158 16.81 8.22 -20.27
C LYS A 158 17.59 9.45 -20.73
N VAL A 159 18.87 9.57 -20.35
CA VAL A 159 19.80 10.57 -20.90
C VAL A 159 20.22 10.21 -22.33
N ALA A 160 20.27 8.92 -22.70
CA ALA A 160 20.57 8.45 -24.05
C ALA A 160 19.46 8.75 -25.07
N GLU A 161 18.19 8.74 -24.65
CA GLU A 161 17.03 9.15 -25.47
C GLU A 161 17.05 10.63 -25.90
N GLN A 162 17.82 11.49 -25.22
CA GLN A 162 17.88 12.93 -25.51
C GLN A 162 18.65 13.23 -26.80
N LYS A 163 17.94 13.74 -27.83
CA LYS A 163 18.51 14.12 -29.14
C LYS A 163 19.64 15.16 -29.07
N SER A 164 19.68 15.98 -28.02
CA SER A 164 20.72 16.97 -27.79
C SER A 164 21.15 16.92 -26.34
N LYS A 165 22.45 16.70 -26.12
CA LYS A 165 23.07 16.69 -24.79
C LYS A 165 23.99 17.90 -24.69
N PRO A 166 23.48 19.09 -24.30
CA PRO A 166 24.30 20.28 -24.18
C PRO A 166 25.23 20.25 -22.98
N PHE A 167 25.21 19.22 -22.13
CA PHE A 167 25.94 19.07 -20.86
C PHE A 167 26.92 17.88 -20.91
N ARG A 168 27.78 17.74 -19.89
CA ARG A 168 28.68 16.58 -19.77
C ARG A 168 28.06 15.48 -18.89
N VAL A 169 28.22 14.23 -19.32
CA VAL A 169 27.84 13.04 -18.55
C VAL A 169 29.11 12.37 -18.04
N GLU A 170 29.16 12.09 -16.74
CA GLU A 170 30.27 11.38 -16.09
C GLU A 170 29.75 10.07 -15.48
N TYR A 171 30.51 8.99 -15.58
CA TYR A 171 30.12 7.66 -15.09
C TYR A 171 30.94 7.29 -13.87
N HIS A 172 30.27 7.11 -12.72
CA HIS A 172 30.90 6.84 -11.44
C HIS A 172 30.05 5.87 -10.60
N SER A 173 30.70 5.19 -9.65
CA SER A 173 29.98 4.48 -8.59
C SER A 173 29.17 5.46 -7.74
N PRO A 174 28.05 5.05 -7.11
CA PRO A 174 27.29 5.89 -6.19
C PRO A 174 28.14 6.61 -5.14
N ARG A 175 29.13 5.91 -4.56
CA ARG A 175 30.08 6.49 -3.61
C ARG A 175 30.96 7.59 -4.22
N GLU A 176 31.54 7.34 -5.39
CA GLU A 176 32.37 8.34 -6.08
C GLU A 176 31.56 9.56 -6.53
N ALA A 177 30.35 9.33 -7.05
CA ALA A 177 29.43 10.36 -7.49
C ALA A 177 29.06 11.30 -6.34
N LEU A 178 28.61 10.75 -5.21
CA LEU A 178 28.22 11.53 -4.03
C LEU A 178 29.41 12.28 -3.39
N MET A 179 30.60 11.68 -3.34
CA MET A 179 31.82 12.38 -2.88
C MET A 179 32.26 13.49 -3.86
N GLY A 180 32.03 13.29 -5.16
CA GLY A 180 32.23 14.31 -6.20
C GLY A 180 31.24 15.47 -6.10
N ILE A 181 29.98 15.22 -5.73
CA ILE A 181 29.01 16.27 -5.38
C ILE A 181 29.48 17.01 -4.14
N ARG A 182 29.79 16.31 -3.04
CA ARG A 182 30.23 16.92 -1.76
C ARG A 182 31.46 17.83 -1.92
N SER A 183 32.40 17.46 -2.80
CA SER A 183 33.60 18.25 -3.09
C SER A 183 33.40 19.35 -4.15
N GLY A 184 32.20 19.48 -4.73
CA GLY A 184 31.91 20.43 -5.81
C GLY A 184 32.53 20.08 -7.16
N LYS A 185 33.12 18.88 -7.30
CA LYS A 185 33.69 18.35 -8.55
C LYS A 185 32.60 18.08 -9.59
N TYR A 186 31.45 17.59 -9.13
CA TYR A 186 30.26 17.35 -9.96
C TYR A 186 29.10 18.22 -9.47
N LYS A 187 28.17 18.54 -10.37
CA LYS A 187 27.07 19.47 -10.07
C LYS A 187 25.76 18.78 -9.74
N TYR A 188 25.47 17.67 -10.43
CA TYR A 188 24.27 16.86 -10.21
C TYR A 188 24.62 15.37 -10.28
N TYR A 189 24.04 14.56 -9.39
CA TYR A 189 24.02 13.10 -9.50
C TYR A 189 22.58 12.64 -9.52
N MET A 190 22.19 11.76 -10.44
CA MET A 190 20.84 11.21 -10.52
C MET A 190 20.88 9.69 -10.36
N TRP A 191 20.04 9.17 -9.46
CA TRP A 191 19.93 7.74 -9.15
C TRP A 191 18.59 7.41 -8.47
N GLY A 192 18.36 6.13 -8.20
CA GLY A 192 17.19 5.63 -7.49
C GLY A 192 17.01 6.28 -6.12
N GLU A 193 15.79 6.69 -5.80
CA GLU A 193 15.43 7.42 -4.58
C GLU A 193 15.90 6.73 -3.29
N GLN A 194 15.49 5.49 -3.06
CA GLN A 194 15.84 4.74 -1.85
C GLN A 194 17.36 4.44 -1.77
N PRO A 195 18.03 3.92 -2.83
CA PRO A 195 19.48 3.76 -2.82
C PRO A 195 20.26 5.04 -2.58
N LEU A 196 19.81 6.16 -3.17
CA LEU A 196 20.45 7.46 -3.02
C LEU A 196 20.31 7.99 -1.59
N MET A 197 19.12 7.89 -0.98
CA MET A 197 18.89 8.28 0.41
C MET A 197 19.71 7.42 1.39
N MET A 198 19.71 6.10 1.21
CA MET A 198 20.52 5.19 2.03
C MET A 198 22.01 5.45 1.88
N LYS A 199 22.52 5.64 0.66
CA LYS A 199 23.95 5.88 0.41
C LYS A 199 24.42 7.23 0.94
N VAL A 200 23.56 8.26 0.92
CA VAL A 200 23.80 9.54 1.59
C VAL A 200 23.92 9.39 3.10
N LYS A 201 23.03 8.58 3.71
CA LYS A 201 23.03 8.29 5.16
C LYS A 201 24.26 7.46 5.56
N GLU A 202 24.58 6.40 4.81
CA GLU A 202 25.77 5.55 4.98
C GLU A 202 27.07 6.37 4.96
N LEU A 203 27.20 7.29 3.98
CA LEU A 203 28.39 8.10 3.79
C LEU A 203 28.43 9.38 4.65
N ASN A 204 27.40 9.62 5.47
CA ASN A 204 27.22 10.80 6.32
C ASN A 204 27.53 12.12 5.57
N ILE A 205 26.76 12.39 4.51
CA ILE A 205 26.95 13.53 3.62
C ILE A 205 25.93 14.64 3.92
N ASP A 206 26.41 15.67 4.63
CA ASP A 206 25.67 16.90 4.87
C ASP A 206 25.75 17.89 3.70
N GLY A 207 24.87 18.89 3.71
CA GLY A 207 24.97 20.06 2.82
C GLY A 207 24.50 19.82 1.38
N ILE A 208 23.80 18.71 1.12
CA ILE A 208 23.15 18.39 -0.16
C ILE A 208 21.63 18.55 -0.09
N GLU A 209 21.00 18.68 -1.26
CA GLU A 209 19.54 18.75 -1.42
C GLU A 209 19.10 17.79 -2.53
N PHE A 210 17.89 17.24 -2.36
CA PHE A 210 17.25 16.30 -3.30
C PHE A 210 16.18 17.05 -4.11
N ASP A 211 16.21 16.91 -5.43
CA ASP A 211 15.19 17.44 -6.35
C ASP A 211 14.37 16.31 -7.00
N GLU A 212 13.10 16.61 -7.28
CA GLU A 212 12.21 15.80 -8.12
C GLU A 212 12.61 15.91 -9.59
N THR A 213 12.54 14.82 -10.33
CA THR A 213 12.93 14.76 -11.75
C THR A 213 11.73 14.47 -12.65
N ASP A 214 11.88 14.70 -13.96
CA ASP A 214 10.88 14.36 -14.98
C ASP A 214 10.99 12.93 -15.52
N ILE A 215 11.83 12.09 -14.90
CA ILE A 215 11.95 10.68 -15.24
C ILE A 215 10.78 9.93 -14.60
N PRO A 216 9.93 9.23 -15.37
CA PRO A 216 8.81 8.47 -14.82
C PRO A 216 9.32 7.28 -13.99
N ALA A 217 8.60 6.93 -12.92
CA ALA A 217 8.90 5.77 -12.10
C ALA A 217 9.02 4.49 -12.96
N GLY A 218 10.08 3.72 -12.75
CA GLY A 218 10.26 2.42 -13.39
C GLY A 218 9.60 1.30 -12.61
N GLU A 219 9.11 0.27 -13.30
CA GLU A 219 8.65 -0.98 -12.67
C GLU A 219 9.81 -1.98 -12.63
N LEU A 220 10.27 -2.37 -11.44
CA LEU A 220 11.31 -3.39 -11.28
C LEU A 220 10.68 -4.78 -11.25
N ARG A 221 11.11 -5.64 -12.19
CA ARG A 221 10.54 -6.97 -12.44
C ARG A 221 11.67 -8.01 -12.49
N ILE A 222 11.32 -9.29 -12.30
CA ILE A 222 12.23 -10.40 -12.57
C ILE A 222 12.14 -10.72 -14.06
N ILE A 223 13.29 -10.85 -14.72
CA ILE A 223 13.39 -11.03 -16.16
C ILE A 223 14.29 -12.23 -16.44
N GLY A 224 13.89 -13.07 -17.40
CA GLY A 224 14.57 -14.29 -17.78
C GLY A 224 14.30 -14.71 -19.21
N TYR A 225 14.69 -15.94 -19.54
CA TYR A 225 14.51 -16.56 -20.86
C TYR A 225 13.52 -17.75 -20.86
N ASP A 226 13.15 -18.24 -19.68
CA ASP A 226 12.30 -19.40 -19.48
C ASP A 226 10.92 -18.93 -19.00
N LYS A 227 9.93 -19.04 -19.88
CA LYS A 227 8.55 -18.59 -19.63
C LYS A 227 7.89 -19.36 -18.49
N ASP A 228 8.11 -20.67 -18.42
CA ASP A 228 7.48 -21.53 -17.41
C ASP A 228 8.07 -21.25 -16.02
N LEU A 229 9.38 -20.96 -15.96
CA LEU A 229 10.04 -20.47 -14.75
C LEU A 229 9.46 -19.11 -14.30
N ILE A 230 9.32 -18.14 -15.21
CA ILE A 230 8.77 -16.81 -14.90
C ILE A 230 7.32 -16.91 -14.41
N HIS A 231 6.48 -17.72 -15.06
CA HIS A 231 5.12 -17.99 -14.60
C HIS A 231 5.08 -18.64 -13.20
N ALA A 232 5.96 -19.63 -12.92
CA ALA A 232 6.03 -20.28 -11.62
C ALA A 232 6.48 -19.33 -10.49
N ILE A 233 7.36 -18.38 -10.82
CA ILE A 233 7.78 -17.28 -9.94
C ILE A 233 6.61 -16.34 -9.65
N ASP A 234 5.89 -15.87 -10.68
CA ASP A 234 4.69 -15.00 -10.53
C ASP A 234 3.62 -15.64 -9.64
N ASP A 235 3.27 -16.90 -9.93
CA ASP A 235 2.28 -17.67 -9.18
C ASP A 235 2.66 -17.81 -7.69
N THR A 236 3.96 -17.90 -7.41
CA THR A 236 4.49 -18.04 -6.05
C THR A 236 4.57 -16.70 -5.33
N PHE A 237 4.95 -15.63 -6.03
CA PHE A 237 4.88 -14.25 -5.54
C PHE A 237 3.44 -13.88 -5.14
N ALA A 238 2.45 -14.12 -6.01
CA ALA A 238 1.05 -13.85 -5.73
C ALA A 238 0.50 -14.65 -4.52
N ARG A 239 0.93 -15.92 -4.34
CA ARG A 239 0.63 -16.70 -3.12
C ARG A 239 1.29 -16.11 -1.88
N MET A 240 2.50 -15.58 -1.99
CA MET A 240 3.22 -14.95 -0.89
C MET A 240 2.58 -13.62 -0.47
N GLU A 241 2.13 -12.79 -1.43
CA GLU A 241 1.31 -11.59 -1.14
C GLU A 241 0.05 -11.95 -0.37
N GLN A 242 -0.73 -12.93 -0.84
CA GLN A 242 -1.96 -13.38 -0.16
C GLN A 242 -1.73 -13.89 1.27
N SER A 243 -0.53 -14.39 1.57
CA SER A 243 -0.15 -14.87 2.91
C SER A 243 0.45 -13.81 3.83
N GLY A 244 0.66 -12.58 3.35
CA GLY A 244 1.37 -11.52 4.08
C GLY A 244 2.90 -11.69 4.17
N ASP A 245 3.47 -12.70 3.48
CA ASP A 245 4.92 -12.92 3.47
C ASP A 245 5.67 -11.74 2.84
N ILE A 246 5.16 -11.19 1.73
CA ILE A 246 5.78 -10.04 1.04
C ILE A 246 5.72 -8.78 1.92
N GLU A 247 4.57 -8.49 2.53
CA GLU A 247 4.37 -7.33 3.42
C GLU A 247 5.33 -7.38 4.62
N ARG A 248 5.46 -8.55 5.26
CA ARG A 248 6.39 -8.78 6.38
C ARG A 248 7.87 -8.65 5.99
N ILE A 249 8.25 -9.00 4.76
CA ILE A 249 9.62 -8.79 4.24
C ILE A 249 9.82 -7.30 3.92
N TYR A 250 8.84 -6.65 3.29
CA TYR A 250 8.86 -5.22 2.99
C TYR A 250 9.02 -4.38 4.26
N ASP A 251 8.20 -4.61 5.29
CA ASP A 251 8.31 -3.91 6.57
C ASP A 251 9.68 -4.08 7.22
N ARG A 252 10.28 -5.28 7.16
CA ARG A 252 11.63 -5.49 7.71
C ARG A 252 12.70 -4.63 7.03
N TRP A 253 12.59 -4.42 5.72
CA TRP A 253 13.56 -3.68 4.91
C TRP A 253 13.32 -2.17 4.87
N PHE A 254 12.07 -1.72 4.89
CA PHE A 254 11.69 -0.31 4.69
C PHE A 254 11.10 0.36 5.95
N HIS A 255 10.54 -0.41 6.89
CA HIS A 255 9.89 0.06 8.12
C HIS A 255 10.23 -0.80 9.36
N PRO A 256 11.52 -1.00 9.70
CA PRO A 256 11.92 -1.87 10.81
C PRO A 256 11.31 -1.48 12.17
N GLU A 257 10.89 -0.23 12.34
CA GLU A 257 10.10 0.28 13.47
C GLU A 257 8.72 -0.40 13.65
N ASN A 258 8.11 -0.92 12.59
CA ASN A 258 6.81 -1.59 12.63
C ASN A 258 6.90 -3.03 13.17
N VAL A 259 8.09 -3.64 13.20
CA VAL A 259 8.30 -5.03 13.63
C VAL A 259 8.26 -5.12 15.17
N HIS A 260 7.06 -5.20 15.73
CA HIS A 260 6.86 -5.40 17.16
C HIS A 260 7.26 -6.83 17.59
N ASN A 261 7.99 -6.91 18.70
CA ASN A 261 8.52 -8.16 19.25
C ASN A 261 7.49 -8.76 20.23
N ASP A 262 6.77 -9.81 19.81
CA ASP A 262 5.67 -10.41 20.59
C ASP A 262 6.13 -10.97 21.95
N ALA A 263 5.82 -10.24 23.02
CA ALA A 263 6.03 -10.72 24.38
C ALA A 263 4.95 -11.74 24.78
N SER A 264 5.38 -12.97 25.08
CA SER A 264 4.49 -14.11 25.34
C SER A 264 3.49 -13.88 26.52
N PRO A 265 2.20 -14.29 26.39
CA PRO A 265 1.15 -14.05 27.39
C PRO A 265 1.37 -14.61 28.81
N MET A 266 2.40 -15.43 29.02
CA MET A 266 2.56 -16.25 30.22
C MET A 266 2.96 -15.45 31.48
N ALA A 267 3.58 -14.28 31.32
CA ALA A 267 4.04 -13.45 32.43
C ALA A 267 2.89 -12.75 33.20
N LEU A 268 1.80 -12.39 32.51
CA LEU A 268 0.71 -11.59 33.09
C LEU A 268 -0.08 -12.36 34.16
N ILE A 269 -0.25 -13.67 33.97
CA ILE A 269 -1.09 -14.54 34.81
C ILE A 269 -0.46 -14.74 36.20
N LEU A 270 0.88 -14.80 36.27
CA LEU A 270 1.62 -14.98 37.53
C LEU A 270 1.50 -13.79 38.49
N LEU A 271 1.38 -12.56 37.96
CA LEU A 271 1.30 -11.34 38.76
C LEU A 271 -0.03 -11.22 39.51
N VAL A 272 -1.14 -11.62 38.87
CA VAL A 272 -2.50 -11.51 39.42
C VAL A 272 -2.70 -12.40 40.65
N GLY A 273 -2.09 -13.59 40.67
CA GLY A 273 -2.24 -14.55 41.77
C GLY A 273 -1.69 -14.06 43.12
N ILE A 274 -0.64 -13.24 43.11
CA ILE A 274 0.04 -12.77 44.34
C ILE A 274 -0.79 -11.68 45.05
N ILE A 275 -1.43 -10.79 44.29
CA ILE A 275 -2.19 -9.64 44.81
C ILE A 275 -3.44 -10.11 45.59
N ALA A 276 -4.11 -11.17 45.12
CA ALA A 276 -5.32 -11.70 45.75
C ALA A 276 -5.11 -12.20 47.19
N ALA A 277 -3.95 -12.79 47.49
CA ALA A 277 -3.64 -13.36 48.80
C ALA A 277 -3.48 -12.28 49.89
N ALA A 278 -2.90 -11.13 49.56
CA ALA A 278 -2.63 -10.05 50.52
C ALA A 278 -3.92 -9.37 51.03
N ILE A 279 -4.95 -9.25 50.19
CA ILE A 279 -6.20 -8.55 50.52
C ILE A 279 -7.00 -9.30 51.59
N ILE A 280 -7.01 -10.64 51.56
CA ILE A 280 -7.77 -11.48 52.49
C ILE A 280 -7.25 -11.32 53.93
N PHE A 281 -5.93 -11.17 54.11
CA PHE A 281 -5.32 -11.05 55.43
C PHE A 281 -5.67 -9.73 56.15
N LEU A 282 -5.76 -8.62 55.41
CA LEU A 282 -6.03 -7.29 55.97
C LEU A 282 -7.45 -7.16 56.55
N LEU A 283 -8.46 -7.76 55.91
CA LEU A 283 -9.86 -7.65 56.32
C LEU A 283 -10.13 -8.30 57.69
N PHE A 284 -9.44 -9.40 58.01
CA PHE A 284 -9.60 -10.10 59.28
C PHE A 284 -9.14 -9.25 60.49
N SER A 285 -8.14 -8.39 60.31
CA SER A 285 -7.57 -7.57 61.39
C SER A 285 -8.47 -6.40 61.83
N GLN A 286 -9.40 -5.93 61.01
CA GLN A 286 -10.19 -4.72 61.32
C GLN A 286 -11.35 -4.97 62.28
N VAL A 287 -11.99 -6.14 62.23
CA VAL A 287 -13.25 -6.44 62.92
C VAL A 287 -13.11 -6.49 64.46
N MET A 288 -11.94 -6.89 64.97
CA MET A 288 -11.73 -7.04 66.42
C MET A 288 -11.59 -5.72 67.18
N ARG A 289 -11.13 -4.63 66.54
CA ARG A 289 -10.79 -3.38 67.26
C ARG A 289 -11.99 -2.52 67.64
N THR A 290 -13.14 -2.66 66.98
CA THR A 290 -14.30 -1.77 67.18
C THR A 290 -15.20 -2.14 68.36
N ARG A 291 -15.19 -3.40 68.83
CA ARG A 291 -16.09 -3.85 69.91
C ARG A 291 -15.69 -3.38 71.32
N VAL A 292 -14.42 -3.06 71.56
CA VAL A 292 -13.90 -2.75 72.91
C VAL A 292 -14.23 -1.31 73.35
N ARG A 293 -14.38 -0.37 72.41
CA ARG A 293 -14.26 1.07 72.71
C ARG A 293 -15.50 1.74 73.33
N LYS A 294 -16.68 1.11 73.30
CA LYS A 294 -17.97 1.76 73.66
C LYS A 294 -18.52 1.50 75.07
N ALA A 295 -17.91 0.62 75.86
CA ALA A 295 -18.52 0.13 77.10
C ALA A 295 -18.08 0.85 78.39
N VAL A 296 -17.02 1.65 78.35
CA VAL A 296 -16.35 2.19 79.56
C VAL A 296 -16.64 3.68 79.80
N GLU A 297 -16.97 4.45 78.75
CA GLU A 297 -17.10 5.93 78.75
C GLU A 297 -18.18 6.55 79.66
N LYS A 298 -18.88 5.79 80.54
CA LYS A 298 -20.06 6.33 81.25
C LYS A 298 -20.39 5.84 82.66
N SER A 299 -19.83 4.72 83.14
CA SER A 299 -20.08 4.28 84.52
C SER A 299 -19.11 4.88 85.53
N VAL A 300 -18.06 5.52 85.04
CA VAL A 300 -17.21 6.32 85.91
C VAL A 300 -17.93 7.69 86.16
N ASP A 301 -18.67 8.28 85.20
CA ASP A 301 -18.93 9.74 84.96
C ASP A 301 -19.29 10.76 86.09
N LEU A 302 -19.55 10.37 87.35
CA LEU A 302 -19.32 11.28 88.50
C LEU A 302 -19.05 10.62 89.86
N ASN A 303 -19.16 9.30 89.93
CA ASN A 303 -18.22 8.58 90.79
C ASN A 303 -16.78 8.99 90.38
N GLU A 304 -16.53 9.48 89.15
CA GLU A 304 -15.33 10.25 88.83
C GLU A 304 -15.08 11.54 89.63
N MET A 305 -15.98 12.47 89.94
CA MET A 305 -15.50 13.73 90.58
C MET A 305 -15.07 13.62 92.06
N MET A 306 -14.96 12.41 92.62
CA MET A 306 -14.16 12.18 93.83
C MET A 306 -13.59 10.76 93.96
N GLN A 307 -14.30 9.75 93.46
CA GLN A 307 -13.66 8.46 93.18
C GLN A 307 -12.67 8.57 91.99
N LYS A 308 -12.59 9.59 91.10
CA LYS A 308 -11.34 9.87 90.30
C LYS A 308 -10.26 10.34 91.23
N ALA A 309 -10.49 11.40 92.02
CA ALA A 309 -9.42 11.97 92.83
C ALA A 309 -8.68 10.89 93.66
N LEU A 310 -9.41 9.84 94.08
CA LEU A 310 -8.88 8.64 94.71
C LEU A 310 -8.78 7.36 93.85
N SER A 311 -9.21 7.30 92.56
CA SER A 311 -9.05 6.12 91.66
C SER A 311 -8.38 6.41 90.31
N SER A 312 -8.46 7.63 89.77
CA SER A 312 -7.52 8.12 88.75
C SER A 312 -6.09 8.25 89.30
N GLY A 313 -5.93 8.30 90.62
CA GLY A 313 -4.66 8.00 91.29
C GLY A 313 -4.61 6.61 91.95
N LYS A 314 -5.66 5.78 91.90
CA LYS A 314 -5.80 4.50 92.63
C LYS A 314 -5.30 4.50 94.09
N TYR A 315 -5.77 5.42 94.91
CA TYR A 315 -5.54 5.43 96.35
C TYR A 315 -6.47 4.43 97.08
N TYR A 316 -5.86 3.47 97.78
CA TYR A 316 -6.46 2.63 98.81
C TYR A 316 -6.21 3.24 100.19
N VAL A 317 -7.08 3.00 101.17
CA VAL A 317 -6.87 3.40 102.58
C VAL A 317 -7.24 2.26 103.50
N ILE A 318 -6.29 1.84 104.34
CA ILE A 318 -6.46 0.77 105.33
C ILE A 318 -6.19 1.30 106.74
N GLU A 319 -6.89 0.74 107.72
CA GLU A 319 -6.71 1.05 109.15
C GLU A 319 -6.24 -0.20 109.88
N PHE A 320 -5.12 -0.08 110.58
CA PHE A 320 -4.54 -1.11 111.43
C PHE A 320 -4.75 -0.77 112.91
N ASP A 321 -5.38 -1.65 113.67
CA ASP A 321 -5.53 -1.54 115.13
C ASP A 321 -4.32 -2.17 115.82
N ILE A 322 -3.62 -1.37 116.62
CA ILE A 322 -2.37 -1.74 117.28
C ILE A 322 -2.63 -2.74 118.44
N GLN A 323 -3.79 -2.67 119.11
CA GLN A 323 -4.10 -3.56 120.23
C GLN A 323 -4.62 -4.91 119.75
N THR A 324 -5.49 -4.93 118.74
CA THR A 324 -6.07 -6.18 118.20
C THR A 324 -5.23 -6.79 117.08
N GLN A 325 -4.22 -6.07 116.58
CA GLN A 325 -3.35 -6.46 115.45
C GLN A 325 -4.14 -6.77 114.16
N TRP A 326 -5.30 -6.13 113.99
CA TRP A 326 -6.22 -6.34 112.87
C TRP A 326 -6.20 -5.16 111.90
N LEU A 327 -6.14 -5.44 110.60
CA LEU A 327 -6.24 -4.44 109.53
C LEU A 327 -7.60 -4.56 108.85
N LYS A 328 -8.27 -3.44 108.59
CA LYS A 328 -9.52 -3.38 107.82
C LYS A 328 -9.45 -2.28 106.77
N ASN A 329 -10.20 -2.45 105.69
CA ASN A 329 -10.31 -1.40 104.67
C ASN A 329 -11.14 -0.22 105.21
N ARG A 330 -10.69 1.01 104.91
CA ARG A 330 -11.47 2.25 105.11
C ARG A 330 -11.90 2.87 103.79
N TYR A 331 -11.13 2.66 102.72
CA TYR A 331 -11.46 3.08 101.36
C TYR A 331 -10.76 2.17 100.34
N GLY A 332 -11.49 1.71 99.33
CA GLY A 332 -11.03 0.62 98.47
C GLY A 332 -10.98 -0.72 99.21
N ASP A 333 -10.39 -1.73 98.56
CA ASP A 333 -10.54 -3.15 98.87
C ASP A 333 -9.19 -3.89 98.84
N MET A 334 -8.16 -3.26 99.42
CA MET A 334 -6.77 -3.75 99.46
C MET A 334 -6.59 -5.01 100.32
N LEU A 335 -7.49 -5.22 101.28
CA LEU A 335 -7.58 -6.34 102.20
C LEU A 335 -8.90 -7.11 101.98
N PRO A 336 -9.08 -8.32 102.54
CA PRO A 336 -10.40 -8.97 102.61
C PRO A 336 -11.45 -8.09 103.32
N GLU A 337 -12.75 -8.28 103.02
CA GLU A 337 -13.84 -7.44 103.56
C GLU A 337 -13.95 -7.45 105.09
N GLU A 338 -13.78 -8.61 105.72
CA GLU A 338 -13.76 -8.75 107.20
C GLU A 338 -12.48 -8.16 107.83
N GLY A 339 -11.55 -7.68 107.00
CA GLY A 339 -10.18 -7.38 107.38
C GLY A 339 -9.30 -8.62 107.47
N MET A 340 -8.09 -8.46 108.00
CA MET A 340 -7.14 -9.54 108.23
C MET A 340 -6.14 -9.18 109.33
N SER A 341 -5.54 -10.18 109.97
CA SER A 341 -4.46 -9.92 110.93
C SER A 341 -3.18 -9.47 110.24
N HIS A 342 -2.36 -8.70 110.96
CA HIS A 342 -1.08 -8.19 110.47
C HIS A 342 -0.13 -9.29 109.99
N ALA A 343 -0.12 -10.46 110.63
CA ALA A 343 0.69 -11.59 110.22
C ALA A 343 0.39 -12.05 108.78
N VAL A 344 -0.90 -12.14 108.41
CA VAL A 344 -1.30 -12.58 107.06
C VAL A 344 -1.12 -11.46 106.03
N PHE A 345 -1.17 -10.19 106.44
CA PHE A 345 -0.79 -9.06 105.58
C PHE A 345 0.72 -9.06 105.27
N MET A 346 1.56 -9.36 106.26
CA MET A 346 3.01 -9.47 106.09
C MET A 346 3.42 -10.52 105.05
N GLU A 347 2.72 -11.66 105.01
CA GLU A 347 3.02 -12.74 104.06
C GLU A 347 2.77 -12.36 102.58
N ARG A 348 1.98 -11.29 102.35
CA ARG A 348 1.64 -10.74 101.03
C ARG A 348 2.63 -9.70 100.49
N LEU A 349 3.75 -9.47 101.18
CA LEU A 349 4.86 -8.67 100.66
C LEU A 349 5.96 -9.57 100.05
N PRO A 350 6.81 -9.06 99.14
CA PRO A 350 7.99 -9.78 98.67
C PRO A 350 8.94 -10.06 99.84
N GLU A 351 9.65 -11.19 99.82
CA GLU A 351 10.49 -11.61 100.96
C GLU A 351 11.60 -10.60 101.31
N GLU A 352 12.15 -9.93 100.30
CA GLU A 352 13.12 -8.83 100.40
C GLU A 352 12.59 -7.57 101.11
N ASP A 353 11.26 -7.42 101.18
CA ASP A 353 10.58 -6.24 101.70
C ASP A 353 9.96 -6.45 103.09
N LYS A 354 9.64 -7.72 103.45
CA LYS A 354 9.01 -8.08 104.74
C LYS A 354 9.79 -7.57 105.95
N GLY A 355 11.11 -7.75 105.97
CA GLY A 355 11.95 -7.33 107.10
C GLY A 355 11.87 -5.82 107.37
N LYS A 356 11.94 -5.00 106.31
CA LYS A 356 11.87 -3.54 106.41
C LYS A 356 10.48 -3.06 106.83
N PHE A 357 9.42 -3.71 106.35
CA PHE A 357 8.04 -3.36 106.72
C PHE A 357 7.72 -3.71 108.17
N SER A 358 8.18 -4.86 108.68
CA SER A 358 8.00 -5.24 110.09
C SER A 358 8.73 -4.29 111.05
N GLU A 359 9.92 -3.83 110.70
CA GLU A 359 10.64 -2.83 111.50
C GLU A 359 9.94 -1.47 111.49
N ALA A 360 9.41 -1.04 110.33
CA ALA A 360 8.62 0.18 110.20
C ALA A 360 7.37 0.18 111.09
N MET A 361 6.57 -0.88 111.03
CA MET A 361 5.35 -1.02 111.85
C MET A 361 5.67 -1.04 113.35
N ARG A 362 6.75 -1.73 113.76
CA ARG A 362 7.21 -1.77 115.15
C ARG A 362 7.55 -0.38 115.70
N LEU A 363 8.24 0.46 114.91
CA LEU A 363 8.62 1.81 115.32
C LEU A 363 7.39 2.74 115.44
N MET A 364 6.44 2.63 114.51
CA MET A 364 5.19 3.41 114.55
C MET A 364 4.31 3.01 115.76
N SER A 365 4.20 1.72 116.09
CA SER A 365 3.50 1.27 117.31
C SER A 365 4.18 1.72 118.61
N GLN A 366 5.45 2.13 118.56
CA GLN A 366 6.18 2.75 119.68
C GLN A 366 6.11 4.30 119.65
N GLY A 367 5.22 4.88 118.86
CA GLY A 367 4.89 6.31 118.86
C GLY A 367 5.87 7.22 118.10
N HIS A 368 6.83 6.67 117.36
CA HIS A 368 7.69 7.46 116.48
C HIS A 368 6.93 7.86 115.21
N LYS A 369 7.01 9.15 114.83
CA LYS A 369 6.22 9.70 113.71
C LYS A 369 6.97 9.64 112.38
N ASP A 370 6.22 9.17 111.38
CA ASP A 370 6.53 9.03 109.95
C ASP A 370 7.70 8.12 109.54
N LEU A 371 7.38 7.11 108.73
CA LEU A 371 8.31 6.57 107.73
C LEU A 371 7.97 7.14 106.36
N GLY A 372 8.95 7.78 105.73
CA GLY A 372 8.80 8.37 104.41
C GLY A 372 8.78 7.34 103.28
N TYR A 373 7.96 7.65 102.26
CA TYR A 373 7.97 7.16 100.86
C TYR A 373 8.57 5.77 100.59
N LEU A 374 7.70 4.77 100.41
CA LEU A 374 8.06 3.41 100.02
C LEU A 374 7.29 2.99 98.75
N LYS A 375 7.98 2.96 97.61
CA LYS A 375 7.48 2.39 96.34
C LYS A 375 7.81 0.90 96.28
N ARG A 376 6.81 0.02 96.31
CA ARG A 376 6.99 -1.44 96.45
C ARG A 376 5.94 -2.21 95.67
N ARG A 377 6.15 -3.53 95.57
CA ARG A 377 5.14 -4.48 95.08
C ARG A 377 4.36 -5.06 96.25
N TYR A 378 3.05 -5.18 96.12
CA TYR A 378 2.18 -5.84 97.10
C TYR A 378 1.33 -6.90 96.41
N ASN A 379 1.23 -8.08 97.01
CA ASN A 379 0.37 -9.16 96.55
C ASN A 379 -1.03 -8.96 97.13
N ARG A 380 -1.96 -8.46 96.33
CA ARG A 380 -3.35 -8.27 96.75
C ARG A 380 -4.13 -9.59 96.81
N GLY A 381 -3.67 -10.61 96.09
CA GLY A 381 -4.20 -11.98 96.09
C GLY A 381 -3.79 -12.81 97.32
N THR A 382 -4.06 -14.12 97.27
CA THR A 382 -3.58 -15.06 98.30
C THR A 382 -2.15 -15.51 98.01
N ILE A 383 -1.51 -16.21 98.94
CA ILE A 383 -0.17 -16.77 98.74
C ILE A 383 -0.19 -17.83 97.62
N GLU A 384 -1.27 -18.61 97.53
CA GLU A 384 -1.49 -19.65 96.52
C GLU A 384 -1.89 -19.09 95.13
N LYS A 385 -2.44 -17.87 95.08
CA LYS A 385 -2.75 -17.14 93.84
C LYS A 385 -2.33 -15.67 93.97
N PRO A 386 -1.06 -15.36 93.71
CA PRO A 386 -0.53 -14.01 93.86
C PRO A 386 -0.96 -13.08 92.71
N ASP A 387 -1.32 -11.85 93.08
CA ASP A 387 -1.74 -10.76 92.20
C ASP A 387 -0.98 -9.48 92.59
N TRP A 388 0.03 -9.09 91.80
CA TRP A 388 1.05 -8.13 92.21
C TRP A 388 0.83 -6.73 91.62
N HIS A 389 0.60 -5.75 92.50
CA HIS A 389 0.45 -4.34 92.15
C HIS A 389 1.65 -3.50 92.57
N TRP A 390 1.98 -2.45 91.81
CA TRP A 390 2.94 -1.42 92.23
C TRP A 390 2.22 -0.35 93.03
N ILE A 391 2.63 -0.18 94.29
CA ILE A 391 2.04 0.79 95.20
C ILE A 391 3.10 1.71 95.81
N GLU A 392 2.74 2.96 96.03
CA GLU A 392 3.47 3.90 96.88
C GLU A 392 2.54 4.35 98.01
N GLY A 393 3.00 4.52 99.23
CA GLY A 393 2.09 4.82 100.35
C GLY A 393 2.69 5.61 101.49
N HIS A 394 1.77 6.17 102.30
CA HIS A 394 2.07 6.95 103.50
C HIS A 394 1.23 6.42 104.66
N ALA A 395 1.88 6.12 105.78
CA ALA A 395 1.24 5.68 107.02
C ALA A 395 1.21 6.84 108.03
N VAL A 396 0.13 6.97 108.80
CA VAL A 396 -0.03 7.97 109.86
C VAL A 396 -0.61 7.28 111.10
N VAL A 397 -0.05 7.56 112.27
CA VAL A 397 -0.51 7.00 113.55
C VAL A 397 -1.59 7.88 114.17
N GLU A 398 -2.72 7.27 114.52
CA GLU A 398 -3.82 7.85 115.27
C GLU A 398 -3.71 7.44 116.75
N TYR A 399 -3.84 8.42 117.64
CA TYR A 399 -3.61 8.27 119.08
C TYR A 399 -4.94 8.38 119.84
N ASP A 400 -5.06 7.61 120.92
CA ASP A 400 -6.19 7.62 121.84
C ASP A 400 -5.65 7.68 123.28
N GLU A 401 -6.13 8.64 124.08
CA GLU A 401 -5.59 9.01 125.41
C GLU A 401 -4.04 8.98 125.50
N ASP A 402 -3.39 9.69 124.56
CA ASP A 402 -1.93 9.80 124.39
C ASP A 402 -1.17 8.47 124.18
N LYS A 403 -1.87 7.40 123.79
CA LYS A 403 -1.28 6.12 123.36
C LYS A 403 -1.61 5.84 121.89
N PRO A 404 -0.67 5.30 121.08
CA PRO A 404 -0.98 4.85 119.73
C PRO A 404 -2.12 3.82 119.74
N ARG A 405 -3.16 4.02 118.94
CA ARG A 405 -4.30 3.08 118.84
C ARG A 405 -4.51 2.54 117.43
N TYR A 406 -4.51 3.40 116.41
CA TYR A 406 -4.63 2.97 115.01
C TYR A 406 -3.47 3.48 114.16
N ILE A 407 -3.20 2.83 113.03
CA ILE A 407 -2.34 3.34 111.96
C ILE A 407 -3.18 3.34 110.68
N ILE A 408 -3.48 4.53 110.17
CA ILE A 408 -4.18 4.71 108.89
C ILE A 408 -3.13 4.87 107.81
N THR A 409 -3.17 4.00 106.80
CA THR A 409 -2.20 4.01 105.69
C THR A 409 -2.93 4.18 104.37
N SER A 410 -2.53 5.18 103.59
CA SER A 410 -2.97 5.37 102.21
C SER A 410 -1.93 4.85 101.24
N PHE A 411 -2.38 4.16 100.18
CA PHE A 411 -1.52 3.56 99.15
C PHE A 411 -2.03 3.90 97.75
N ARG A 412 -1.25 4.63 96.97
CA ARG A 412 -1.47 4.92 95.55
C ARG A 412 -0.94 3.77 94.68
N ASP A 413 -1.79 3.10 93.90
CA ASP A 413 -1.36 2.22 92.81
C ASP A 413 -1.15 3.05 91.53
N TYR A 414 0.10 3.44 91.30
CA TYR A 414 0.48 4.25 90.14
C TYR A 414 0.80 3.41 88.88
N THR A 415 0.36 2.15 88.83
CA THR A 415 0.56 1.26 87.67
C THR A 415 -0.13 1.81 86.42
N ASN A 416 -1.16 2.65 86.57
CA ASN A 416 -1.84 3.27 85.42
C ASN A 416 -1.07 4.48 84.88
N GLU A 417 -0.48 5.35 85.70
CA GLU A 417 0.35 6.45 85.19
C GLU A 417 1.56 5.89 84.41
N VAL A 418 2.15 4.77 84.85
CA VAL A 418 3.19 4.03 84.10
C VAL A 418 2.64 3.40 82.79
N GLN A 419 1.33 3.18 82.68
CA GLN A 419 0.67 2.77 81.43
C GLN A 419 0.20 3.96 80.59
N GLU A 420 -0.07 5.13 81.19
CA GLU A 420 -0.57 6.33 80.54
C GLU A 420 0.58 7.17 79.96
N GLU A 421 1.72 7.18 80.64
CA GLU A 421 3.01 7.63 80.10
C GLU A 421 3.38 6.76 78.88
N ARG A 422 3.28 5.42 78.99
CA ARG A 422 3.36 4.50 77.84
C ARG A 422 2.28 4.72 76.77
N MET A 423 1.07 5.11 77.14
CA MET A 423 -0.02 5.38 76.18
C MET A 423 0.22 6.70 75.44
N ASN A 424 0.78 7.72 76.09
CA ASN A 424 1.19 8.96 75.46
C ASN A 424 2.44 8.76 74.59
N GLU A 425 3.38 7.93 75.02
CA GLU A 425 4.45 7.41 74.16
C GLU A 425 3.88 6.63 72.97
N GLU A 426 2.88 5.76 73.14
CA GLU A 426 2.20 5.05 72.05
C GLU A 426 1.41 6.00 71.13
N ILE A 427 0.77 7.05 71.64
CA ILE A 427 0.00 8.02 70.85
C ILE A 427 0.95 8.95 70.09
N ALA A 428 1.99 9.48 70.73
CA ALA A 428 3.03 10.26 70.08
C ALA A 428 3.75 9.41 69.02
N SER A 429 4.16 8.19 69.37
CA SER A 429 4.69 7.20 68.42
C SER A 429 3.69 6.90 67.31
N LYS A 430 2.39 6.82 67.58
CA LYS A 430 1.36 6.60 66.55
C LYS A 430 1.16 7.80 65.63
N TYR A 431 1.23 9.03 66.12
CA TYR A 431 1.21 10.23 65.29
C TYR A 431 2.49 10.34 64.45
N GLN A 432 3.65 10.10 65.06
CA GLN A 432 4.95 10.03 64.38
C GLN A 432 4.93 8.93 63.31
N ASN A 433 4.40 7.74 63.61
CA ASN A 433 4.19 6.66 62.63
C ASN A 433 3.14 7.02 61.56
N MET A 434 2.10 7.80 61.86
CA MET A 434 1.12 8.25 60.87
C MET A 434 1.68 9.31 59.92
N PHE A 435 2.58 10.17 60.42
CA PHE A 435 3.37 11.07 59.58
C PHE A 435 4.35 10.25 58.73
N GLU A 436 5.24 9.49 59.38
CA GLU A 436 6.35 8.77 58.78
C GLU A 436 5.91 7.71 57.76
N TYR A 437 4.90 6.90 58.09
CA TYR A 437 4.31 5.89 57.19
C TYR A 437 3.06 6.41 56.46
N GLY A 438 2.88 7.73 56.36
CA GLY A 438 1.78 8.36 55.64
C GLY A 438 1.85 8.09 54.12
N LEU A 439 0.69 7.85 53.50
CA LEU A 439 0.62 7.58 52.04
C LEU A 439 0.87 8.81 51.15
N ILE A 440 0.83 10.01 51.74
CA ILE A 440 1.05 11.30 51.07
C ILE A 440 2.43 11.82 51.48
N ALA A 441 3.19 12.36 50.53
CA ALA A 441 4.43 13.04 50.83
C ALA A 441 4.13 14.35 51.58
N MET A 442 4.69 14.52 52.78
CA MET A 442 4.44 15.65 53.66
C MET A 442 5.76 16.20 54.24
N SER A 443 5.83 17.53 54.35
CA SER A 443 6.94 18.24 54.99
C SER A 443 6.43 19.47 55.74
N PHE A 444 7.11 19.80 56.84
CA PHE A 444 6.81 20.95 57.68
C PHE A 444 7.94 21.97 57.58
N TYR A 445 7.60 23.24 57.37
CA TYR A 445 8.53 24.36 57.39
C TYR A 445 8.14 25.35 58.48
N ASP A 446 9.12 26.01 59.08
CA ASP A 446 8.85 27.08 60.05
C ASP A 446 8.25 28.33 59.37
N LYS A 447 7.83 29.30 60.18
CA LYS A 447 7.33 30.62 59.74
C LYS A 447 8.32 31.40 58.83
N ASP A 448 9.60 31.03 58.84
CA ASP A 448 10.67 31.64 58.06
C ASP A 448 10.94 30.88 56.73
N GLY A 449 10.27 29.74 56.52
CA GLY A 449 10.36 28.90 55.32
C GLY A 449 11.46 27.86 55.37
N LYS A 450 12.06 27.58 56.54
CA LYS A 450 13.11 26.57 56.70
C LYS A 450 12.51 25.21 57.05
N LEU A 451 13.04 24.15 56.44
CA LEU A 451 12.57 22.78 56.64
C LEU A 451 12.80 22.31 58.10
N ILE A 452 11.72 21.99 58.79
CA ILE A 452 11.72 21.38 60.13
C ILE A 452 11.87 19.86 59.96
N ASP A 453 10.90 19.25 59.28
CA ASP A 453 10.75 17.79 59.23
C ASP A 453 10.09 17.32 57.92
N VAL A 454 10.37 16.07 57.53
CA VAL A 454 9.82 15.38 56.36
C VAL A 454 9.37 13.99 56.75
N ASN A 455 8.30 13.48 56.14
CA ASN A 455 8.01 12.06 56.26
C ASN A 455 8.78 11.25 55.22
N ARG A 456 8.96 9.96 55.50
CA ARG A 456 9.51 8.99 54.54
C ARG A 456 8.93 9.11 53.13
N ARG A 457 7.62 9.37 53.00
CA ARG A 457 6.99 9.47 51.67
C ARG A 457 7.43 10.71 50.88
N MET A 458 7.78 11.81 51.55
CA MET A 458 8.43 12.97 50.93
C MET A 458 9.90 12.68 50.62
N ALA A 459 10.62 12.02 51.52
CA ALA A 459 11.98 11.57 51.28
C ALA A 459 12.07 10.63 50.05
N ASP A 460 11.17 9.65 49.93
CA ASP A 460 11.05 8.77 48.75
C ASP A 460 10.72 9.56 47.47
N LEU A 461 9.79 10.53 47.53
CA LEU A 461 9.34 11.31 46.38
C LEU A 461 10.48 12.19 45.83
N CYS A 462 11.23 12.82 46.73
CA CYS A 462 12.37 13.66 46.43
C CYS A 462 13.71 12.91 46.39
N GLU A 463 13.70 11.58 46.45
CA GLU A 463 14.90 10.72 46.36
C GLU A 463 16.03 11.14 47.31
N PHE A 464 15.69 11.42 48.57
CA PHE A 464 16.64 11.81 49.62
C PHE A 464 17.62 10.66 49.90
N ASP A 465 18.78 10.69 49.25
CA ASP A 465 19.99 10.09 49.77
C ASP A 465 20.66 11.02 50.82
N LYS A 466 21.89 10.70 51.22
CA LYS A 466 22.61 11.49 52.24
C LYS A 466 22.91 12.92 51.81
N ASP A 467 23.11 13.16 50.51
CA ASP A 467 23.50 14.47 50.00
C ASP A 467 22.23 15.27 49.62
N GLY A 468 21.19 14.58 49.14
CA GLY A 468 19.86 15.14 48.84
C GLY A 468 19.13 15.68 50.06
N GLU A 469 19.12 14.98 51.21
CA GLU A 469 18.48 15.49 52.43
C GLU A 469 19.14 16.81 52.89
N GLU A 470 20.46 16.91 52.85
CA GLU A 470 21.19 18.12 53.23
C GLU A 470 20.90 19.28 52.27
N PHE A 471 20.82 19.02 50.95
CA PHE A 471 20.40 20.00 49.95
C PHE A 471 19.03 20.61 50.27
N PHE A 472 18.01 19.79 50.54
CA PHE A 472 16.67 20.28 50.87
C PHE A 472 16.57 20.94 52.25
N ARG A 473 17.41 20.56 53.23
CA ARG A 473 17.49 21.26 54.52
C ARG A 473 18.16 22.64 54.44
N GLN A 474 19.00 22.87 53.43
CA GLN A 474 19.61 24.17 53.16
C GLN A 474 18.71 25.09 52.31
N MET A 475 17.82 24.54 51.48
CA MET A 475 16.91 25.30 50.62
C MET A 475 15.67 25.83 51.37
N ASN A 476 15.31 27.10 51.15
CA ASN A 476 14.11 27.69 51.71
C ASN A 476 12.86 27.38 50.84
N LEU A 477 11.70 27.16 51.47
CA LEU A 477 10.42 26.91 50.79
C LEU A 477 10.10 27.94 49.70
N PHE A 478 10.35 29.21 49.93
CA PHE A 478 10.07 30.30 48.97
C PHE A 478 11.10 30.38 47.84
N GLU A 479 12.18 29.61 47.90
CA GLU A 479 13.22 29.52 46.87
C GLU A 479 13.09 28.26 46.01
N VAL A 480 12.29 27.26 46.43
CA VAL A 480 11.91 26.08 45.65
C VAL A 480 11.29 26.53 44.31
N PRO A 481 11.85 26.20 43.12
CA PRO A 481 11.32 26.58 41.81
C PRO A 481 9.80 26.49 41.58
N LEU A 482 9.10 25.54 42.22
CA LEU A 482 7.65 25.39 42.13
C LEU A 482 6.86 26.48 42.89
N VAL A 483 7.48 27.12 43.88
CA VAL A 483 6.91 28.12 44.80
C VAL A 483 7.48 29.52 44.51
N LYS A 484 8.75 29.58 44.08
CA LYS A 484 9.53 30.80 43.88
C LYS A 484 8.82 31.80 42.95
N GLY A 485 8.51 32.98 43.49
CA GLY A 485 7.82 34.07 42.80
C GLY A 485 6.33 33.85 42.55
N GLN A 486 5.77 32.72 43.02
CA GLN A 486 4.32 32.42 42.96
C GLN A 486 3.65 32.47 44.34
N TYR A 487 4.40 32.28 45.42
CA TYR A 487 3.90 32.34 46.80
C TYR A 487 4.97 32.88 47.75
N HIS A 488 4.58 33.75 48.68
CA HIS A 488 5.50 34.53 49.50
C HIS A 488 5.31 34.31 51.00
N LYS A 489 6.36 34.65 51.76
CA LYS A 489 6.37 34.60 53.22
C LYS A 489 5.26 35.46 53.83
N GLY A 490 4.51 34.89 54.77
CA GLY A 490 3.40 35.54 55.47
C GLY A 490 2.06 35.47 54.75
N GLU A 491 1.97 34.90 53.54
CA GLU A 491 0.69 34.66 52.89
C GLU A 491 -0.20 33.70 53.70
N LYS A 492 -1.50 34.02 53.79
CA LYS A 492 -2.48 33.28 54.61
C LYS A 492 -3.36 32.32 53.82
N GLU A 493 -3.35 32.43 52.49
CA GLU A 493 -4.12 31.55 51.61
C GLU A 493 -3.35 30.25 51.32
N ASN A 494 -4.09 29.21 50.93
CA ASN A 494 -3.49 27.94 50.51
C ASN A 494 -2.99 28.07 49.07
N PHE A 495 -1.74 27.70 48.81
CA PHE A 495 -1.18 27.64 47.47
C PHE A 495 -1.25 26.21 46.91
N HIS A 496 -1.58 26.07 45.63
CA HIS A 496 -1.67 24.79 44.94
C HIS A 496 -1.18 24.94 43.51
N VAL A 497 -0.18 24.16 43.13
CA VAL A 497 0.40 24.13 41.79
C VAL A 497 0.69 22.70 41.35
N CYS A 498 0.60 22.42 40.05
CA CYS A 498 1.06 21.17 39.46
C CYS A 498 1.96 21.48 38.25
N GLN A 499 3.26 21.27 38.39
CA GLN A 499 4.28 21.64 37.40
C GLN A 499 5.43 20.63 37.42
N ARG A 500 6.39 20.78 36.49
CA ARG A 500 7.56 19.90 36.41
C ARG A 500 8.62 20.33 37.42
N MET A 501 8.92 19.46 38.39
CA MET A 501 10.07 19.54 39.28
C MET A 501 11.32 19.08 38.52
N PHE A 502 12.37 19.89 38.53
CA PHE A 502 13.58 19.68 37.74
C PHE A 502 14.79 20.14 38.55
N TYR A 503 15.53 19.18 39.11
CA TYR A 503 16.77 19.42 39.87
C TYR A 503 17.88 18.49 39.35
N PRO A 504 18.65 18.92 38.33
CA PRO A 504 19.74 18.12 37.76
C PRO A 504 20.82 17.71 38.77
N GLU A 505 21.03 18.53 39.80
CA GLU A 505 22.04 18.35 40.84
C GLU A 505 21.83 17.08 41.67
N ILE A 506 20.58 16.61 41.74
CA ILE A 506 20.12 15.45 42.52
C ILE A 506 19.21 14.52 41.70
N GLY A 507 19.26 14.60 40.36
CA GLY A 507 18.58 13.67 39.45
C GLY A 507 17.05 13.74 39.36
N ILE A 508 16.37 14.68 40.03
CA ILE A 508 14.90 14.71 40.09
C ILE A 508 14.29 15.29 38.81
N TYR A 509 13.51 14.46 38.10
CA TYR A 509 12.77 14.82 36.87
C TYR A 509 11.32 14.32 36.91
N LYS A 510 10.45 14.98 37.69
CA LYS A 510 9.07 14.52 37.96
C LYS A 510 8.03 15.63 37.75
N TYR A 511 6.79 15.29 37.40
CA TYR A 511 5.66 16.21 37.50
C TYR A 511 5.07 16.10 38.90
N ILE A 512 5.15 17.17 39.69
CA ILE A 512 4.70 17.18 41.08
C ILE A 512 3.54 18.16 41.25
N GLU A 513 2.46 17.68 41.87
CA GLU A 513 1.45 18.52 42.51
C GLU A 513 1.94 18.89 43.93
N ILE A 514 2.07 20.18 44.22
CA ILE A 514 2.38 20.70 45.56
C ILE A 514 1.21 21.52 46.08
N LYS A 515 0.87 21.33 47.36
CA LYS A 515 -0.07 22.17 48.13
C LYS A 515 0.63 22.67 49.38
N VAL A 516 0.71 23.99 49.53
CA VAL A 516 1.27 24.68 50.72
C VAL A 516 0.10 25.23 51.54
N ARG A 517 0.07 24.91 52.84
CA ARG A 517 -0.94 25.38 53.78
C ARG A 517 -0.30 26.04 55.00
N PRO A 518 -0.52 27.35 55.25
CA PRO A 518 -0.11 27.97 56.49
C PRO A 518 -0.98 27.48 57.65
N THR A 519 -0.38 27.24 58.80
CA THR A 519 -1.06 26.88 60.06
C THR A 519 -0.82 27.96 61.10
N PHE A 520 -1.86 28.24 61.88
CA PHE A 520 -1.90 29.31 62.86
C PHE A 520 -2.23 28.76 64.25
N ASP A 521 -1.82 29.47 65.29
CA ASP A 521 -2.26 29.20 66.67
C ASP A 521 -3.64 29.82 66.98
N GLU A 522 -4.08 29.66 68.22
CA GLU A 522 -5.36 30.20 68.74
C GLU A 522 -5.44 31.74 68.70
N ASN A 523 -4.30 32.44 68.63
CA ASN A 523 -4.23 33.90 68.51
C ASN A 523 -4.18 34.37 67.04
N GLY A 524 -4.08 33.44 66.09
CA GLY A 524 -3.97 33.74 64.66
C GLY A 524 -2.55 34.11 64.20
N GLU A 525 -1.52 33.87 65.03
CA GLU A 525 -0.12 33.99 64.59
C GLU A 525 0.32 32.75 63.83
N MET A 526 1.19 32.94 62.83
CA MET A 526 1.66 31.87 61.94
C MET A 526 2.72 31.01 62.63
N GLN A 527 2.45 29.71 62.72
CA GLN A 527 3.31 28.74 63.40
C GLN A 527 4.20 27.98 62.40
N PHE A 528 3.62 27.38 61.36
CA PHE A 528 4.34 26.58 60.37
C PHE A 528 3.58 26.47 59.04
N TYR A 529 4.30 26.11 57.98
CA TYR A 529 3.73 25.71 56.69
C TYR A 529 3.73 24.19 56.56
N VAL A 530 2.57 23.61 56.27
CA VAL A 530 2.42 22.20 55.90
C VAL A 530 2.42 22.10 54.38
N VAL A 531 3.39 21.39 53.83
CA VAL A 531 3.50 21.18 52.39
C VAL A 531 3.24 19.71 52.08
N THR A 532 2.22 19.44 51.27
CA THR A 532 1.96 18.09 50.74
C THR A 532 2.33 18.02 49.27
N ALA A 533 3.01 16.95 48.86
CA ALA A 533 3.36 16.68 47.47
C ALA A 533 2.71 15.38 46.97
N ARG A 534 2.49 15.31 45.65
CA ARG A 534 2.10 14.09 44.95
C ARG A 534 2.81 14.03 43.60
N ASP A 535 3.43 12.90 43.31
CA ASP A 535 3.92 12.60 41.96
C ASP A 535 2.72 12.33 41.05
N MET A 536 2.68 13.08 39.94
CA MET A 536 1.65 13.07 38.89
C MET A 536 2.24 12.66 37.53
N THR A 537 3.50 12.18 37.51
CA THR A 537 4.24 11.87 36.28
C THR A 537 3.51 10.82 35.44
N ALA A 538 3.04 9.73 36.06
CA ALA A 538 2.32 8.66 35.38
C ALA A 538 0.98 9.14 34.79
N GLU A 539 0.14 9.83 35.56
CA GLU A 539 -1.13 10.37 35.04
C GLU A 539 -0.89 11.43 33.95
N ARG A 540 0.19 12.22 34.05
CA ARG A 540 0.53 13.22 33.04
C ARG A 540 0.98 12.59 31.72
N HIS A 541 1.75 11.51 31.76
CA HIS A 541 2.12 10.76 30.55
C HIS A 541 0.88 10.13 29.89
N LEU A 542 0.01 9.47 30.66
CA LEU A 542 -1.22 8.87 30.15
C LEU A 542 -2.14 9.91 29.49
N TYR A 543 -2.30 11.08 30.11
CA TYR A 543 -3.07 12.20 29.54
C TYR A 543 -2.50 12.67 28.19
N LEU A 544 -1.17 12.82 28.09
CA LEU A 544 -0.51 13.25 26.85
C LEU A 544 -0.64 12.20 25.74
N GLU A 545 -0.56 10.92 26.08
CA GLU A 545 -0.73 9.81 25.15
C GLU A 545 -2.16 9.67 24.65
N GLN A 546 -3.16 9.81 25.52
CA GLN A 546 -4.57 9.85 25.12
C GLN A 546 -4.82 11.03 24.17
N HIS A 547 -4.30 12.23 24.49
CA HIS A 547 -4.51 13.40 23.64
C HIS A 547 -3.80 13.30 22.29
N ARG A 548 -2.68 12.54 22.22
CA ARG A 548 -2.03 12.16 20.96
C ARG A 548 -2.94 11.23 20.14
N HIS A 549 -3.46 10.16 20.74
CA HIS A 549 -4.40 9.24 20.09
C HIS A 549 -5.67 9.95 19.58
N ASP A 550 -6.30 10.81 20.39
CA ASP A 550 -7.47 11.60 19.97
C ASP A 550 -7.16 12.49 18.75
N THR A 551 -5.95 13.07 18.71
CA THR A 551 -5.49 13.89 17.58
C THR A 551 -5.20 13.04 16.34
N GLU A 552 -4.65 11.84 16.51
CA GLU A 552 -4.39 10.88 15.42
C GLU A 552 -5.69 10.34 14.83
N ILE A 553 -6.65 9.95 15.67
CA ILE A 553 -8.01 9.53 15.24
C ILE A 553 -8.70 10.66 14.47
N ARG A 554 -8.62 11.92 14.94
CA ARG A 554 -9.21 13.05 14.22
C ARG A 554 -8.57 13.26 12.85
N LYS A 555 -7.24 13.23 12.75
CA LYS A 555 -6.52 13.32 11.47
C LYS A 555 -6.86 12.16 10.53
N ALA A 556 -6.94 10.94 11.04
CA ALA A 556 -7.34 9.77 10.25
C ALA A 556 -8.77 9.92 9.71
N THR A 557 -9.70 10.43 10.53
CA THR A 557 -11.09 10.71 10.12
C THR A 557 -11.17 11.80 9.04
N GLU A 558 -10.38 12.88 9.19
CA GLU A 558 -10.27 13.96 8.19
C GLU A 558 -9.69 13.44 6.85
N ASN A 559 -8.66 12.58 6.92
CA ASN A 559 -8.05 11.94 5.75
C ASN A 559 -9.03 10.98 5.04
N ILE A 560 -9.73 10.12 5.77
CA ILE A 560 -10.76 9.21 5.21
C ILE A 560 -11.82 10.01 4.46
N LYS A 561 -12.33 11.10 5.06
CA LYS A 561 -13.31 11.96 4.41
C LYS A 561 -12.76 12.60 3.12
N THR A 562 -11.49 13.00 3.12
CA THR A 562 -10.83 13.56 1.93
C THR A 562 -10.68 12.49 0.83
N TYR A 563 -10.30 11.26 1.18
CA TYR A 563 -10.25 10.16 0.23
C TYR A 563 -11.63 9.79 -0.33
N GLU A 564 -12.70 9.80 0.48
CA GLU A 564 -14.07 9.62 -0.03
C GLU A 564 -14.48 10.71 -1.02
N GLU A 565 -14.13 11.98 -0.75
CA GLU A 565 -14.43 13.10 -1.65
C GLU A 565 -13.67 12.97 -2.99
N GLN A 566 -12.40 12.57 -2.93
CA GLN A 566 -11.58 12.29 -4.12
C GLN A 566 -12.09 11.08 -4.92
N LEU A 567 -12.42 9.98 -4.24
CA LEU A 567 -12.97 8.78 -4.87
C LEU A 567 -14.31 9.08 -5.54
N GLY A 568 -15.20 9.81 -4.86
CA GLY A 568 -16.48 10.25 -5.43
C GLY A 568 -16.28 11.10 -6.69
N TYR A 569 -15.32 12.04 -6.69
CA TYR A 569 -14.98 12.82 -7.88
C TYR A 569 -14.43 11.95 -9.02
N LEU A 570 -13.56 10.99 -8.75
CA LEU A 570 -13.02 10.08 -9.76
C LEU A 570 -14.10 9.20 -10.38
N LEU A 571 -15.02 8.66 -9.57
CA LEU A 571 -16.14 7.84 -10.05
C LEU A 571 -17.10 8.66 -10.94
N MET A 572 -17.48 9.86 -10.52
CA MET A 572 -18.38 10.73 -11.29
C MET A 572 -17.83 11.14 -12.65
N ASN A 573 -16.49 11.22 -12.82
CA ASN A 573 -15.85 11.62 -14.08
C ASN A 573 -15.39 10.45 -14.96
N SER A 574 -15.47 9.19 -14.49
CA SER A 574 -14.90 8.02 -15.19
C SER A 574 -15.90 7.19 -16.00
N ASN A 575 -17.18 7.62 -16.08
CA ASN A 575 -18.29 6.83 -16.64
C ASN A 575 -18.39 5.42 -16.02
N MET A 576 -18.08 5.33 -14.73
CA MET A 576 -18.15 4.12 -13.92
C MET A 576 -19.26 4.24 -12.88
N PHE A 577 -19.90 3.11 -12.62
CA PHE A 577 -20.83 2.92 -11.52
C PHE A 577 -20.19 1.94 -10.55
N VAL A 578 -20.22 2.26 -9.27
CA VAL A 578 -20.04 1.26 -8.22
C VAL A 578 -21.38 0.54 -8.06
N TRP A 579 -21.35 -0.78 -8.00
CA TRP A 579 -22.53 -1.59 -7.69
C TRP A 579 -22.26 -2.46 -6.47
N SER A 580 -23.29 -2.67 -5.65
CA SER A 580 -23.23 -3.60 -4.54
C SER A 580 -24.52 -4.39 -4.39
N PHE A 581 -24.40 -5.71 -4.32
CA PHE A 581 -25.51 -6.63 -4.17
C PHE A 581 -25.43 -7.29 -2.79
N TYR A 582 -26.52 -7.24 -2.02
CA TYR A 582 -26.58 -7.88 -0.70
C TYR A 582 -27.39 -9.17 -0.81
N THR A 583 -26.80 -10.31 -0.43
CA THR A 583 -27.38 -11.64 -0.73
C THR A 583 -28.66 -11.93 0.07
N ASN A 584 -28.87 -11.22 1.18
CA ASN A 584 -30.10 -11.24 1.99
C ASN A 584 -31.22 -10.34 1.43
N GLU A 585 -30.91 -9.31 0.65
CA GLU A 585 -31.88 -8.38 0.07
C GLU A 585 -32.31 -8.79 -1.35
N GLY A 586 -31.41 -9.42 -2.11
CA GLY A 586 -31.66 -9.74 -3.53
C GLY A 586 -31.63 -8.52 -4.45
N ILE A 587 -31.14 -7.37 -3.97
CA ILE A 587 -31.16 -6.08 -4.67
C ILE A 587 -29.72 -5.63 -4.97
N ILE A 588 -29.51 -5.15 -6.19
CA ILE A 588 -28.31 -4.46 -6.65
C ILE A 588 -28.50 -2.95 -6.42
N HIS A 589 -27.60 -2.36 -5.65
CA HIS A 589 -27.54 -0.93 -5.36
C HIS A 589 -26.47 -0.28 -6.26
N PHE A 590 -26.85 0.69 -7.08
CA PHE A 590 -25.94 1.39 -8.00
C PHE A 590 -25.61 2.81 -7.51
N SER A 591 -24.33 3.19 -7.55
CA SER A 591 -23.85 4.52 -7.14
C SER A 591 -22.74 5.06 -8.04
N ARG A 592 -22.91 6.28 -8.55
CA ARG A 592 -21.88 7.07 -9.25
C ARG A 592 -20.93 7.81 -8.30
N SER A 593 -21.29 7.91 -7.01
CA SER A 593 -20.52 8.64 -6.00
C SER A 593 -19.87 7.75 -4.94
N GLY A 594 -20.26 6.47 -4.88
CA GLY A 594 -19.87 5.52 -3.83
C GLY A 594 -20.53 5.77 -2.47
N ARG A 595 -21.23 6.90 -2.27
CA ARG A 595 -21.77 7.34 -0.96
C ARG A 595 -23.22 6.95 -0.70
N LYS A 596 -24.05 6.96 -1.74
CA LYS A 596 -25.49 6.64 -1.65
C LYS A 596 -25.91 5.93 -2.93
N SER A 597 -26.83 4.97 -2.84
CA SER A 597 -27.46 4.40 -4.02
C SER A 597 -28.24 5.50 -4.76
N ASP A 598 -27.95 5.67 -6.04
CA ASP A 598 -28.68 6.56 -6.94
C ASP A 598 -29.99 5.90 -7.39
N TYR A 599 -29.93 4.59 -7.66
CA TYR A 599 -31.07 3.72 -7.93
C TYR A 599 -30.75 2.27 -7.51
N THR A 600 -31.75 1.40 -7.58
CA THR A 600 -31.67 -0.02 -7.18
C THR A 600 -32.46 -0.87 -8.17
N GLU A 601 -31.96 -2.07 -8.48
CA GLU A 601 -32.64 -3.06 -9.34
C GLU A 601 -32.46 -4.47 -8.78
N THR A 602 -33.40 -5.37 -9.06
CA THR A 602 -33.20 -6.82 -8.92
C THR A 602 -32.27 -7.36 -10.03
N ILE A 603 -31.79 -8.60 -9.89
CA ILE A 603 -31.00 -9.25 -10.95
C ILE A 603 -31.86 -9.38 -12.23
N GLU A 604 -33.12 -9.73 -12.08
CA GLU A 604 -34.08 -9.91 -13.18
C GLU A 604 -34.34 -8.60 -13.93
N GLU A 605 -34.52 -7.48 -13.21
CA GLU A 605 -34.69 -6.15 -13.81
C GLU A 605 -33.41 -5.70 -14.54
N PHE A 606 -32.24 -5.90 -13.93
CA PHE A 606 -30.96 -5.55 -14.55
C PHE A 606 -30.76 -6.26 -15.90
N PHE A 607 -31.02 -7.57 -15.97
CA PHE A 607 -30.91 -8.33 -17.21
C PHE A 607 -32.08 -8.11 -18.19
N ALA A 608 -33.19 -7.48 -17.80
CA ALA A 608 -34.28 -7.14 -18.72
C ALA A 608 -33.82 -6.15 -19.81
N GLY A 609 -32.94 -5.20 -19.47
CA GLY A 609 -32.32 -4.28 -20.42
C GLY A 609 -31.29 -4.93 -21.37
N ALA A 610 -30.80 -6.13 -21.05
CA ALA A 610 -29.79 -6.85 -21.83
C ALA A 610 -30.34 -7.32 -23.20
N THR A 611 -29.42 -7.58 -24.12
CA THR A 611 -29.69 -8.29 -25.38
C THR A 611 -30.07 -9.75 -25.12
N GLU A 612 -30.82 -10.35 -26.04
CA GLU A 612 -31.47 -11.66 -25.84
C GLU A 612 -30.47 -12.81 -25.60
N GLU A 613 -29.29 -12.75 -26.24
CA GLU A 613 -28.14 -13.65 -26.01
C GLU A 613 -27.67 -13.68 -24.55
N TYR A 614 -27.71 -12.54 -23.85
CA TYR A 614 -27.18 -12.35 -22.49
C TYR A 614 -28.24 -12.46 -21.39
N ARG A 615 -29.53 -12.42 -21.74
CA ARG A 615 -30.63 -12.36 -20.77
C ARG A 615 -30.81 -13.66 -19.99
N GLU A 616 -30.90 -14.80 -20.68
CA GLU A 616 -31.09 -16.11 -20.01
C GLU A 616 -29.79 -16.75 -19.54
N SER A 617 -28.69 -16.47 -20.23
CA SER A 617 -27.35 -16.98 -19.92
C SER A 617 -26.76 -16.27 -18.69
N GLY A 618 -26.80 -14.94 -18.67
CA GLY A 618 -26.18 -14.11 -17.64
C GLY A 618 -26.84 -14.22 -16.26
N ILE A 619 -28.17 -14.31 -16.18
CA ILE A 619 -28.86 -14.53 -14.89
C ILE A 619 -28.37 -15.84 -14.25
N ARG A 620 -28.23 -16.91 -15.04
CA ARG A 620 -27.73 -18.21 -14.57
C ARG A 620 -26.27 -18.14 -14.12
N GLU A 621 -25.42 -17.52 -14.95
CA GLU A 621 -24.00 -17.32 -14.66
C GLU A 621 -23.79 -16.53 -13.35
N VAL A 622 -24.59 -15.48 -13.12
CA VAL A 622 -24.58 -14.72 -11.86
C VAL A 622 -24.92 -15.62 -10.67
N TYR A 623 -26.04 -16.35 -10.71
CA TYR A 623 -26.42 -17.23 -9.59
C TYR A 623 -25.42 -18.37 -9.34
N GLU A 624 -24.83 -18.94 -10.39
CA GLU A 624 -23.78 -19.95 -10.26
C GLU A 624 -22.48 -19.38 -9.68
N THR A 625 -22.06 -18.18 -10.10
CA THR A 625 -20.89 -17.48 -9.57
C THR A 625 -21.10 -17.09 -8.11
N MET A 626 -22.28 -16.55 -7.78
CA MET A 626 -22.67 -16.22 -6.41
C MET A 626 -22.60 -17.44 -5.48
N ARG A 627 -23.13 -18.59 -5.93
CA ARG A 627 -23.09 -19.85 -5.18
C ARG A 627 -21.66 -20.41 -5.00
N GLN A 628 -20.76 -20.13 -5.94
CA GLN A 628 -19.36 -20.56 -5.87
C GLN A 628 -18.44 -19.60 -5.09
N GLY A 629 -18.92 -18.39 -4.74
CA GLY A 629 -18.11 -17.40 -4.04
C GLY A 629 -16.88 -16.94 -4.84
N LYS A 630 -17.02 -16.79 -6.16
CA LYS A 630 -15.94 -16.38 -7.07
C LYS A 630 -16.10 -14.93 -7.53
N PRO A 631 -15.02 -14.24 -7.93
CA PRO A 631 -15.13 -12.97 -8.65
C PRO A 631 -15.97 -13.13 -9.92
N TYR A 632 -16.88 -12.19 -10.14
CA TYR A 632 -17.72 -12.10 -11.33
C TYR A 632 -17.12 -11.07 -12.29
N ASN A 633 -16.83 -11.47 -13.53
CA ASN A 633 -16.28 -10.58 -14.56
C ASN A 633 -16.93 -10.92 -15.91
N THR A 634 -17.61 -9.95 -16.52
CA THR A 634 -18.29 -10.14 -17.80
C THR A 634 -18.33 -8.85 -18.62
N THR A 635 -18.74 -8.95 -19.88
CA THR A 635 -19.05 -7.81 -20.75
C THR A 635 -20.41 -8.05 -21.36
N ILE A 636 -21.37 -7.16 -21.09
CA ILE A 636 -22.76 -7.31 -21.54
C ILE A 636 -23.14 -6.13 -22.43
N HIS A 637 -23.83 -6.43 -23.54
CA HIS A 637 -24.49 -5.44 -24.37
C HIS A 637 -25.95 -5.25 -23.93
N PHE A 638 -26.27 -4.05 -23.46
CA PHE A 638 -27.60 -3.62 -23.11
C PHE A 638 -28.23 -2.86 -24.27
N ASN A 639 -29.52 -3.11 -24.52
CA ASN A 639 -30.30 -2.31 -25.46
C ASN A 639 -30.62 -0.92 -24.87
N HIS A 640 -30.78 -0.87 -23.55
CA HIS A 640 -30.97 0.33 -22.73
C HIS A 640 -30.65 -0.01 -21.27
N THR A 641 -30.36 1.01 -20.45
CA THR A 641 -30.29 0.93 -18.99
C THR A 641 -31.05 2.13 -18.38
N PRO A 642 -31.39 2.14 -17.08
CA PRO A 642 -31.97 3.33 -16.44
C PRO A 642 -31.11 4.59 -16.59
N SER A 643 -29.80 4.40 -16.78
CA SER A 643 -28.81 5.47 -16.84
C SER A 643 -28.46 5.94 -18.25
N GLU A 644 -28.80 5.16 -19.28
CA GLU A 644 -28.50 5.41 -20.69
C GLU A 644 -29.59 4.74 -21.57
N PRO A 645 -30.45 5.53 -22.25
CA PRO A 645 -31.57 5.01 -23.03
C PRO A 645 -31.18 4.45 -24.41
N LYS A 646 -29.88 4.44 -24.75
CA LYS A 646 -29.33 3.92 -26.00
C LYS A 646 -28.58 2.59 -25.77
N PRO A 647 -28.33 1.80 -26.84
CA PRO A 647 -27.50 0.62 -26.74
C PRO A 647 -26.10 0.92 -26.18
N VAL A 648 -25.68 0.12 -25.20
CA VAL A 648 -24.47 0.38 -24.42
C VAL A 648 -23.82 -0.92 -23.94
N TRP A 649 -22.51 -0.99 -24.12
CA TRP A 649 -21.64 -2.04 -23.60
C TRP A 649 -21.13 -1.66 -22.22
N TYR A 650 -21.35 -2.54 -21.24
CA TYR A 650 -20.76 -2.44 -19.92
C TYR A 650 -19.80 -3.61 -19.66
N ALA A 651 -18.56 -3.29 -19.29
CA ALA A 651 -17.67 -4.22 -18.61
C ALA A 651 -18.04 -4.20 -17.11
N ILE A 652 -18.38 -5.35 -16.55
CA ILE A 652 -18.88 -5.51 -15.19
C ILE A 652 -17.95 -6.45 -14.44
N SER A 653 -17.37 -5.95 -13.35
CA SER A 653 -16.45 -6.69 -12.47
C SER A 653 -16.91 -6.57 -11.04
N GLY A 654 -16.87 -7.65 -10.25
CA GLY A 654 -17.19 -7.63 -8.83
C GLY A 654 -16.59 -8.79 -8.05
N ILE A 655 -16.39 -8.56 -6.76
CA ILE A 655 -15.80 -9.51 -5.81
C ILE A 655 -16.81 -9.85 -4.69
N PRO A 656 -16.81 -11.10 -4.19
CA PRO A 656 -17.59 -11.47 -3.02
C PRO A 656 -16.97 -10.87 -1.74
N SER A 657 -17.82 -10.56 -0.78
CA SER A 657 -17.48 -10.37 0.62
C SER A 657 -18.17 -11.46 1.45
N PHE A 658 -17.47 -11.96 2.46
CA PHE A 658 -17.89 -13.09 3.27
C PHE A 658 -18.31 -12.64 4.67
N ASP A 659 -19.28 -13.34 5.27
CA ASP A 659 -19.60 -13.20 6.68
C ASP A 659 -18.58 -13.92 7.58
N SER A 660 -18.73 -13.77 8.90
CA SER A 660 -17.89 -14.45 9.90
C SER A 660 -18.03 -15.98 9.92
N SER A 661 -18.98 -16.53 9.17
CA SER A 661 -19.18 -17.99 8.98
C SER A 661 -18.64 -18.48 7.63
N GLY A 662 -18.04 -17.61 6.82
CA GLY A 662 -17.47 -17.94 5.51
C GLY A 662 -18.50 -18.01 4.37
N ASN A 663 -19.75 -17.60 4.59
CA ASN A 663 -20.77 -17.54 3.52
C ASN A 663 -20.72 -16.19 2.80
N VAL A 664 -21.10 -16.16 1.53
CA VAL A 664 -21.13 -14.91 0.77
C VAL A 664 -22.32 -14.04 1.21
N CYS A 665 -22.02 -12.88 1.80
CA CYS A 665 -23.02 -11.94 2.32
C CYS A 665 -23.28 -10.76 1.37
N LYS A 666 -22.30 -10.42 0.54
CA LYS A 666 -22.33 -9.26 -0.36
C LYS A 666 -21.46 -9.51 -1.60
N TYR A 667 -21.83 -8.91 -2.72
CA TYR A 667 -20.91 -8.62 -3.82
C TYR A 667 -20.72 -7.10 -3.93
N PHE A 668 -19.50 -6.69 -4.28
CA PHE A 668 -19.15 -5.30 -4.54
C PHE A 668 -18.30 -5.21 -5.80
N GLY A 669 -18.58 -4.23 -6.65
CA GLY A 669 -17.96 -4.16 -7.95
C GLY A 669 -18.11 -2.82 -8.66
N VAL A 670 -17.60 -2.79 -9.89
CA VAL A 670 -17.72 -1.66 -10.81
C VAL A 670 -18.33 -2.11 -12.14
N ALA A 671 -19.10 -1.22 -12.75
CA ALA A 671 -19.59 -1.34 -14.11
C ALA A 671 -19.11 -0.11 -14.90
N ARG A 672 -18.38 -0.35 -16.00
CA ARG A 672 -17.76 0.69 -16.83
C ARG A 672 -18.35 0.67 -18.22
N ASN A 673 -18.81 1.82 -18.72
CA ASN A 673 -19.21 1.96 -20.12
C ASN A 673 -17.96 1.85 -21.04
N ILE A 674 -18.00 0.93 -22.00
CA ILE A 674 -16.89 0.63 -22.92
C ILE A 674 -17.25 0.84 -24.40
N ASN A 675 -18.33 1.55 -24.74
CA ASN A 675 -18.74 1.77 -26.15
C ASN A 675 -17.59 2.28 -27.03
N THR A 676 -16.83 3.27 -26.54
CA THR A 676 -15.70 3.86 -27.28
C THR A 676 -14.56 2.86 -27.56
N LEU A 677 -14.36 1.88 -26.68
CA LEU A 677 -13.39 0.79 -26.87
C LEU A 677 -13.88 -0.19 -27.93
N MET A 678 -15.16 -0.58 -27.88
CA MET A 678 -15.77 -1.48 -28.84
C MET A 678 -15.82 -0.87 -30.25
N GLU A 679 -16.19 0.41 -30.37
CA GLU A 679 -16.17 1.16 -31.64
C GLU A 679 -14.75 1.24 -32.23
N ALA A 680 -13.74 1.55 -31.41
CA ALA A 680 -12.34 1.59 -31.84
C ALA A 680 -11.82 0.21 -32.29
N GLN A 681 -12.17 -0.86 -31.56
CA GLN A 681 -11.80 -2.23 -31.90
C GLN A 681 -12.44 -2.70 -33.22
N GLN A 682 -13.73 -2.41 -33.43
CA GLN A 682 -14.40 -2.75 -34.69
C GLN A 682 -13.81 -1.96 -35.86
N LYS A 683 -13.56 -0.65 -35.70
CA LYS A 683 -12.92 0.16 -36.74
C LYS A 683 -11.52 -0.36 -37.10
N LEU A 684 -10.72 -0.75 -36.11
CA LEU A 684 -9.39 -1.34 -36.34
C LEU A 684 -9.49 -2.66 -37.12
N LYS A 685 -10.48 -3.49 -36.81
CA LYS A 685 -10.73 -4.75 -37.52
C LYS A 685 -11.09 -4.49 -38.99
N ASP A 686 -11.98 -3.54 -39.26
CA ASP A 686 -12.40 -3.17 -40.61
C ASP A 686 -11.23 -2.58 -41.43
N GLU A 687 -10.41 -1.73 -40.82
CA GLU A 687 -9.20 -1.16 -41.45
C GLU A 687 -8.14 -2.23 -41.75
N THR A 688 -7.96 -3.19 -40.84
CA THR A 688 -7.04 -4.33 -41.03
C THR A 688 -7.49 -5.22 -42.19
N GLN A 689 -8.78 -5.57 -42.26
CA GLN A 689 -9.32 -6.36 -43.37
C GLN A 689 -9.11 -5.66 -44.73
N ARG A 690 -9.39 -4.36 -44.83
CA ARG A 690 -9.14 -3.57 -46.06
C ARG A 690 -7.66 -3.55 -46.45
N ALA A 691 -6.75 -3.50 -45.46
CA ALA A 691 -5.32 -3.55 -45.71
C ALA A 691 -4.88 -4.92 -46.27
N GLU A 692 -5.41 -6.02 -45.73
CA GLU A 692 -5.14 -7.38 -46.24
C GLU A 692 -5.67 -7.58 -47.67
N GLU A 693 -6.90 -7.14 -47.95
CA GLU A 693 -7.50 -7.21 -49.29
C GLU A 693 -6.68 -6.43 -50.32
N SER A 694 -6.24 -5.21 -49.97
CA SER A 694 -5.31 -4.42 -50.80
C SER A 694 -3.96 -5.12 -51.01
N GLY A 695 -3.42 -5.77 -49.97
CA GLY A 695 -2.19 -6.56 -50.04
C GLY A 695 -2.29 -7.73 -51.01
N LYS A 696 -3.40 -8.51 -50.94
CA LYS A 696 -3.68 -9.64 -51.83
C LYS A 696 -3.79 -9.18 -53.30
N MET A 697 -4.50 -8.09 -53.56
CA MET A 697 -4.60 -7.51 -54.92
C MET A 697 -3.24 -7.08 -55.49
N LYS A 698 -2.38 -6.44 -54.68
CA LYS A 698 -1.02 -6.04 -55.10
C LYS A 698 -0.13 -7.24 -55.42
N ALA A 699 -0.21 -8.31 -54.63
CA ALA A 699 0.56 -9.53 -54.87
C ALA A 699 0.15 -10.22 -56.19
N ALA A 700 -1.16 -10.36 -56.45
CA ALA A 700 -1.68 -10.92 -57.68
C ALA A 700 -1.29 -10.10 -58.92
N PHE A 701 -1.33 -8.76 -58.82
CA PHE A 701 -0.88 -7.86 -59.88
C PHE A 701 0.59 -8.11 -60.29
N LEU A 702 1.51 -8.15 -59.32
CA LEU A 702 2.94 -8.34 -59.60
C LEU A 702 3.24 -9.73 -60.21
N ALA A 703 2.52 -10.77 -59.77
CA ALA A 703 2.65 -12.12 -60.33
C ALA A 703 2.24 -12.16 -61.81
N ASN A 704 1.07 -11.60 -62.16
CA ASN A 704 0.56 -11.61 -63.54
C ASN A 704 1.45 -10.79 -64.47
N MET A 705 1.91 -9.59 -64.06
CA MET A 705 2.82 -8.77 -64.87
C MET A 705 4.15 -9.47 -65.13
N THR A 706 4.68 -10.21 -64.17
CA THR A 706 5.91 -11.00 -64.36
C THR A 706 5.76 -12.07 -65.44
N HIS A 707 4.57 -12.68 -65.57
CA HIS A 707 4.29 -13.68 -66.59
C HIS A 707 4.15 -13.05 -67.99
N GLU A 708 3.35 -11.98 -68.12
CA GLU A 708 3.11 -11.27 -69.38
C GLU A 708 4.38 -10.61 -69.94
N ILE A 709 5.32 -10.16 -69.10
CA ILE A 709 6.63 -9.63 -69.53
C ILE A 709 7.56 -10.74 -70.02
N ARG A 710 7.57 -11.90 -69.34
CA ARG A 710 8.52 -13.00 -69.63
C ARG A 710 8.28 -13.64 -70.99
N THR A 711 7.02 -13.81 -71.39
CA THR A 711 6.65 -14.48 -72.66
C THR A 711 7.23 -13.81 -73.91
N PRO A 712 6.99 -12.51 -74.20
CA PRO A 712 7.58 -11.84 -75.36
C PRO A 712 9.09 -11.68 -75.24
N LEU A 713 9.64 -11.49 -74.03
CA LEU A 713 11.09 -11.42 -73.82
C LEU A 713 11.78 -12.74 -74.19
N ASN A 714 11.23 -13.88 -73.78
CA ASN A 714 11.75 -15.20 -74.15
C ASN A 714 11.65 -15.46 -75.66
N ALA A 715 10.58 -14.99 -76.31
CA ALA A 715 10.45 -15.07 -77.77
C ALA A 715 11.50 -14.21 -78.48
N ILE A 716 11.72 -12.96 -78.04
CA ILE A 716 12.76 -12.07 -78.59
C ILE A 716 14.13 -12.75 -78.52
N VAL A 717 14.52 -13.26 -77.35
CA VAL A 717 15.81 -13.93 -77.15
C VAL A 717 15.89 -15.19 -78.02
N GLY A 718 14.91 -16.09 -77.92
CA GLY A 718 14.93 -17.37 -78.64
C GLY A 718 14.99 -17.22 -80.17
N PHE A 719 14.21 -16.31 -80.76
CA PHE A 719 14.31 -16.06 -82.20
C PHE A 719 15.59 -15.32 -82.59
N SER A 720 16.13 -14.45 -81.71
CA SER A 720 17.42 -13.78 -81.96
C SER A 720 18.59 -14.76 -81.97
N ASP A 721 18.60 -15.74 -81.07
CA ASP A 721 19.62 -16.79 -80.99
C ASP A 721 19.58 -17.73 -82.21
N LEU A 722 18.44 -17.84 -82.89
CA LEU A 722 18.27 -18.64 -84.11
C LEU A 722 18.67 -17.90 -85.39
N LEU A 723 18.65 -16.56 -85.43
CA LEU A 723 19.01 -15.76 -86.63
C LEU A 723 20.37 -16.14 -87.27
N PRO A 724 21.44 -16.48 -86.53
CA PRO A 724 22.72 -16.91 -87.12
C PRO A 724 22.69 -18.29 -87.76
N VAL A 725 21.72 -19.14 -87.40
CA VAL A 725 21.63 -20.55 -87.79
C VAL A 725 20.71 -20.75 -89.00
N VAL A 726 19.80 -19.83 -89.25
CA VAL A 726 18.86 -19.88 -90.40
C VAL A 726 19.58 -19.52 -91.70
N GLU A 727 19.66 -20.46 -92.63
CA GLU A 727 20.28 -20.26 -93.95
C GLU A 727 19.34 -19.57 -94.95
N GLU A 728 18.03 -19.80 -94.89
CA GLU A 728 17.07 -19.23 -95.85
C GLU A 728 16.71 -17.77 -95.53
N HIS A 729 16.74 -16.90 -96.54
CA HIS A 729 16.43 -15.48 -96.38
C HIS A 729 14.96 -15.22 -96.00
N SER A 730 14.02 -16.06 -96.45
CA SER A 730 12.59 -15.95 -96.15
C SER A 730 12.32 -16.16 -94.65
N GLU A 731 12.79 -17.28 -94.09
CA GLU A 731 12.69 -17.63 -92.68
C GLU A 731 13.40 -16.61 -91.78
N ARG A 732 14.58 -16.12 -92.19
CA ARG A 732 15.30 -15.08 -91.44
C ARG A 732 14.51 -13.78 -91.36
N MET A 733 13.85 -13.37 -92.44
CA MET A 733 12.97 -12.20 -92.45
C MET A 733 11.73 -12.42 -91.58
N GLU A 734 11.19 -13.64 -91.54
CA GLU A 734 10.07 -13.99 -90.66
C GLU A 734 10.48 -13.94 -89.19
N PHE A 735 11.66 -14.44 -88.82
CA PHE A 735 12.16 -14.35 -87.44
C PHE A 735 12.40 -12.89 -87.03
N ILE A 736 12.94 -12.04 -87.92
CA ILE A 736 13.06 -10.60 -87.69
C ILE A 736 11.68 -9.95 -87.49
N ARG A 737 10.65 -10.37 -88.25
CA ARG A 737 9.26 -9.91 -88.07
C ARG A 737 8.71 -10.31 -86.70
N ILE A 738 8.90 -11.56 -86.28
CA ILE A 738 8.47 -12.07 -84.96
C ILE A 738 9.17 -11.32 -83.82
N ILE A 739 10.49 -11.08 -83.92
CA ILE A 739 11.25 -10.31 -82.93
C ILE A 739 10.68 -8.89 -82.80
N ARG A 740 10.50 -8.17 -83.92
CA ARG A 740 9.94 -6.81 -83.93
C ARG A 740 8.55 -6.76 -83.30
N ASN A 741 7.66 -7.69 -83.68
CA ASN A 741 6.31 -7.76 -83.13
C ASN A 741 6.30 -7.98 -81.60
N ASN A 742 7.21 -8.82 -81.08
CA ASN A 742 7.35 -9.03 -79.63
C ASN A 742 8.00 -7.83 -78.92
N CYS A 743 8.95 -7.13 -79.54
CA CYS A 743 9.50 -5.88 -79.01
C CYS A 743 8.42 -4.78 -78.89
N ASP A 744 7.64 -4.58 -79.95
CA ASP A 744 6.54 -3.62 -79.97
C ASP A 744 5.44 -3.98 -78.97
N MET A 745 5.17 -5.27 -78.78
CA MET A 745 4.26 -5.74 -77.73
C MET A 745 4.83 -5.42 -76.34
N LEU A 746 6.08 -5.78 -76.06
CA LEU A 746 6.71 -5.54 -74.75
C LEU A 746 6.76 -4.04 -74.41
N MET A 747 7.04 -3.16 -75.39
CA MET A 747 6.97 -1.71 -75.21
C MET A 747 5.56 -1.24 -74.87
N ARG A 748 4.52 -1.80 -75.50
CA ARG A 748 3.11 -1.55 -75.11
C ARG A 748 2.82 -2.06 -73.70
N LEU A 749 3.26 -3.26 -73.32
CA LEU A 749 3.09 -3.80 -71.96
C LEU A 749 3.69 -2.85 -70.91
N ILE A 750 4.91 -2.37 -71.13
CA ILE A 750 5.61 -1.48 -70.19
C ILE A 750 4.87 -0.13 -70.09
N ASN A 751 4.41 0.42 -71.21
CA ASN A 751 3.64 1.67 -71.21
C ASN A 751 2.28 1.52 -70.51
N ASP A 752 1.53 0.44 -70.79
CA ASP A 752 0.28 0.09 -70.10
C ASP A 752 0.51 -0.02 -68.57
N ILE A 753 1.61 -0.65 -68.13
CA ILE A 753 1.98 -0.78 -66.71
C ILE A 753 2.32 0.58 -66.09
N LEU A 754 3.06 1.44 -66.80
CA LEU A 754 3.39 2.79 -66.34
C LEU A 754 2.13 3.67 -66.23
N GLU A 755 1.22 3.61 -67.20
CA GLU A 755 -0.08 4.30 -67.11
C GLU A 755 -0.91 3.76 -65.94
N ALA A 756 -0.99 2.43 -65.76
CA ALA A 756 -1.73 1.79 -64.65
C ALA A 756 -1.15 2.09 -63.26
N SER A 757 0.18 2.22 -63.14
CA SER A 757 0.88 2.57 -61.90
C SER A 757 0.77 4.07 -61.58
N ASN A 758 0.60 4.93 -62.57
CA ASN A 758 0.52 6.39 -62.40
C ASN A 758 -0.88 6.90 -62.05
N VAL A 759 -1.90 6.04 -61.91
CA VAL A 759 -3.30 6.48 -61.64
C VAL A 759 -3.49 7.17 -60.28
N GLY A 760 -2.47 7.20 -59.42
CA GLY A 760 -2.43 8.05 -58.22
C GLY A 760 -2.06 9.52 -58.47
N GLN A 761 -1.48 9.85 -59.64
CA GLN A 761 -1.28 11.22 -60.12
C GLN A 761 -2.26 11.51 -61.27
N ALA A 762 -2.62 12.77 -61.46
CA ALA A 762 -3.68 13.13 -62.39
C ALA A 762 -3.30 12.78 -63.84
N LEU A 763 -4.10 11.93 -64.49
CA LEU A 763 -4.02 11.68 -65.93
C LEU A 763 -4.28 13.01 -66.65
N ALA A 764 -3.23 13.60 -67.22
CA ALA A 764 -3.32 14.90 -67.88
C ALA A 764 -4.06 14.75 -69.22
N ILE A 765 -5.20 15.44 -69.33
CA ILE A 765 -5.87 15.73 -70.60
C ILE A 765 -5.37 17.10 -71.07
N GLN A 766 -5.02 17.23 -72.35
CA GLN A 766 -4.62 18.49 -72.98
C GLN A 766 -5.61 18.84 -74.11
N PRO A 767 -6.75 19.48 -73.81
CA PRO A 767 -7.72 19.85 -74.83
C PRO A 767 -7.18 20.97 -75.72
N GLU A 768 -7.24 20.77 -77.04
CA GLU A 768 -6.92 21.77 -78.06
C GLU A 768 -8.11 21.92 -79.02
N GLN A 769 -8.26 23.10 -79.62
CA GLN A 769 -9.25 23.29 -80.69
C GLN A 769 -8.73 22.66 -81.97
N VAL A 770 -9.46 21.67 -82.48
CA VAL A 770 -9.13 20.94 -83.70
C VAL A 770 -10.35 20.80 -84.61
N ASP A 771 -10.08 20.71 -85.91
CA ASP A 771 -11.05 20.23 -86.89
C ASP A 771 -11.04 18.69 -86.87
N PHE A 772 -11.86 18.10 -86.00
CA PHE A 772 -11.80 16.67 -85.74
C PHE A 772 -12.17 15.82 -86.95
N ALA A 773 -12.92 16.34 -87.93
CA ALA A 773 -13.19 15.61 -89.16
C ALA A 773 -11.91 15.23 -89.91
N LYS A 774 -10.89 16.10 -89.89
CA LYS A 774 -9.57 15.84 -90.49
C LYS A 774 -8.71 14.93 -89.62
N VAL A 775 -8.68 15.19 -88.31
CA VAL A 775 -7.95 14.34 -87.34
C VAL A 775 -8.48 12.90 -87.35
N PHE A 776 -9.79 12.72 -87.46
CA PHE A 776 -10.44 11.42 -87.56
C PHE A 776 -10.07 10.68 -88.85
N ASP A 777 -9.93 11.40 -89.97
CA ASP A 777 -9.46 10.83 -91.23
C ASP A 777 -8.00 10.34 -91.14
N ASP A 778 -7.10 11.11 -90.52
CA ASP A 778 -5.70 10.70 -90.26
C ASP A 778 -5.63 9.45 -89.35
N ILE A 779 -6.46 9.41 -88.30
CA ILE A 779 -6.60 8.25 -87.41
C ILE A 779 -7.11 7.05 -88.21
N CYS A 780 -8.16 7.21 -89.00
CA CYS A 780 -8.75 6.11 -89.79
C CYS A 780 -7.80 5.61 -90.88
N GLN A 781 -6.96 6.44 -91.48
CA GLN A 781 -5.90 6.00 -92.40
C GLN A 781 -4.90 5.07 -91.68
N THR A 782 -4.51 5.43 -90.45
CA THR A 782 -3.62 4.61 -89.61
C THR A 782 -4.27 3.29 -89.16
N LEU A 783 -5.58 3.31 -88.89
CA LEU A 783 -6.34 2.12 -88.50
C LEU A 783 -6.62 1.18 -89.67
N ALA A 784 -6.98 1.71 -90.85
CA ALA A 784 -7.25 0.93 -92.05
C ALA A 784 -6.08 0.00 -92.41
N GLN A 785 -4.84 0.53 -92.37
CA GLN A 785 -3.64 -0.27 -92.63
C GLN A 785 -3.50 -1.49 -91.70
N ARG A 786 -3.95 -1.39 -90.44
CA ARG A 786 -3.91 -2.48 -89.45
C ARG A 786 -5.06 -3.49 -89.63
N VAL A 787 -6.15 -3.10 -90.29
CA VAL A 787 -7.31 -3.95 -90.56
C VAL A 787 -7.15 -4.69 -91.89
N ASP A 788 -6.54 -4.06 -92.90
CA ASP A 788 -6.16 -4.72 -94.17
C ASP A 788 -5.23 -5.93 -93.93
N GLU A 789 -4.29 -5.82 -92.97
CA GLU A 789 -3.43 -6.94 -92.55
C GLU A 789 -4.20 -8.14 -91.96
N ALA A 790 -5.45 -7.94 -91.52
CA ALA A 790 -6.32 -8.96 -90.93
C ALA A 790 -7.39 -9.50 -91.91
N GLY A 791 -7.54 -8.92 -93.11
CA GLY A 791 -8.48 -9.39 -94.14
C GLY A 791 -9.95 -9.07 -93.91
N VAL A 792 -10.26 -8.11 -93.02
CA VAL A 792 -11.63 -7.72 -92.65
C VAL A 792 -12.00 -6.38 -93.30
N LEU A 793 -13.28 -6.15 -93.64
CA LEU A 793 -13.69 -4.88 -94.26
C LEU A 793 -13.65 -3.72 -93.24
N PHE A 794 -12.78 -2.72 -93.46
CA PHE A 794 -12.77 -1.50 -92.66
C PHE A 794 -13.76 -0.46 -93.19
N ILE A 795 -14.66 0.04 -92.32
CA ILE A 795 -15.65 1.07 -92.65
C ILE A 795 -15.37 2.32 -91.81
N LYS A 796 -14.97 3.41 -92.47
CA LYS A 796 -14.88 4.75 -91.88
C LYS A 796 -16.24 5.44 -91.94
N ASP A 797 -16.83 5.76 -90.79
CA ASP A 797 -18.05 6.56 -90.69
C ASP A 797 -17.73 7.97 -90.15
N ASN A 798 -17.35 8.86 -91.07
CA ASN A 798 -17.12 10.28 -90.80
C ASN A 798 -18.28 11.10 -91.41
N PRO A 799 -19.30 11.51 -90.62
CA PRO A 799 -20.49 12.16 -91.15
C PRO A 799 -20.33 13.68 -91.40
N TYR A 800 -19.14 14.26 -91.19
CA TYR A 800 -18.91 15.71 -91.30
C TYR A 800 -17.68 16.03 -92.18
N GLU A 801 -17.80 17.05 -93.04
CA GLU A 801 -16.67 17.57 -93.84
C GLU A 801 -15.70 18.42 -92.98
N THR A 802 -16.22 19.13 -91.98
CA THR A 802 -15.46 19.81 -90.94
C THR A 802 -16.19 19.67 -89.60
N PHE A 803 -15.45 19.47 -88.51
CA PHE A 803 -16.04 19.35 -87.16
C PHE A 803 -15.16 20.03 -86.10
N PRO A 804 -15.34 21.35 -85.87
CA PRO A 804 -14.62 22.07 -84.81
C PRO A 804 -15.00 21.56 -83.41
N ALA A 805 -14.01 21.05 -82.68
CA ALA A 805 -14.17 20.53 -81.33
C ALA A 805 -12.95 20.84 -80.44
N THR A 806 -13.17 21.01 -79.14
CA THR A 806 -12.11 21.16 -78.13
C THR A 806 -11.84 19.80 -77.49
N LEU A 807 -10.77 19.11 -77.88
CA LEU A 807 -10.47 17.75 -77.42
C LEU A 807 -8.97 17.45 -77.40
N ASP A 808 -8.58 16.41 -76.67
CA ASP A 808 -7.21 15.88 -76.68
C ASP A 808 -7.09 14.83 -77.80
N LYS A 809 -6.54 15.22 -78.96
CA LYS A 809 -6.45 14.33 -80.13
C LYS A 809 -5.72 13.02 -79.83
N GLY A 810 -4.70 13.06 -78.96
CA GLY A 810 -3.90 11.89 -78.61
C GLY A 810 -4.69 10.88 -77.78
N ARG A 811 -5.48 11.37 -76.81
CA ARG A 811 -6.35 10.50 -76.00
C ARG A 811 -7.54 9.95 -76.78
N ILE A 812 -8.14 10.72 -77.69
CA ILE A 812 -9.19 10.19 -78.58
C ILE A 812 -8.62 9.14 -79.55
N GLN A 813 -7.44 9.39 -80.13
CA GLN A 813 -6.72 8.40 -80.94
C GLN A 813 -6.40 7.13 -80.15
N GLN A 814 -5.97 7.25 -78.89
CA GLN A 814 -5.70 6.11 -78.00
C GLN A 814 -6.97 5.27 -77.77
N VAL A 815 -8.12 5.90 -77.51
CA VAL A 815 -9.41 5.19 -77.32
C VAL A 815 -9.84 4.46 -78.58
N LEU A 816 -9.85 5.15 -79.73
CA LEU A 816 -10.22 4.54 -81.02
C LEU A 816 -9.26 3.42 -81.42
N THR A 817 -7.96 3.56 -81.15
CA THR A 817 -6.96 2.51 -81.38
C THR A 817 -7.20 1.30 -80.48
N ASN A 818 -7.52 1.50 -79.19
CA ASN A 818 -7.79 0.41 -78.26
C ASN A 818 -9.08 -0.34 -78.61
N PHE A 819 -10.15 0.36 -79.04
CA PHE A 819 -11.36 -0.29 -79.51
C PHE A 819 -11.12 -1.06 -80.81
N THR A 820 -10.47 -0.45 -81.81
CA THR A 820 -10.21 -1.09 -83.11
C THR A 820 -9.26 -2.28 -82.97
N THR A 821 -8.21 -2.19 -82.14
CA THR A 821 -7.31 -3.33 -81.87
C THR A 821 -7.94 -4.40 -80.98
N ASN A 822 -9.07 -4.12 -80.32
CA ASN A 822 -9.90 -5.15 -79.72
C ASN A 822 -10.75 -5.85 -80.79
N ALA A 823 -11.43 -5.09 -81.66
CA ALA A 823 -12.20 -5.62 -82.79
C ALA A 823 -11.36 -6.54 -83.71
N ILE A 824 -10.17 -6.11 -84.14
CA ILE A 824 -9.23 -6.90 -84.96
C ILE A 824 -8.92 -8.29 -84.35
N LYS A 825 -8.96 -8.45 -83.02
CA LYS A 825 -8.68 -9.73 -82.36
C LYS A 825 -9.84 -10.71 -82.39
N TYR A 826 -11.07 -10.22 -82.52
CA TYR A 826 -12.29 -11.01 -82.35
C TYR A 826 -13.16 -11.08 -83.61
N THR A 827 -12.86 -10.30 -84.64
CA THR A 827 -13.49 -10.36 -85.97
C THR A 827 -12.55 -11.07 -86.95
N HIS A 828 -12.97 -12.22 -87.50
CA HIS A 828 -12.21 -12.96 -88.52
C HIS A 828 -12.79 -12.80 -89.94
N GLU A 829 -14.11 -12.58 -90.04
CA GLU A 829 -14.82 -12.29 -91.28
C GLU A 829 -15.89 -11.21 -91.00
N GLY A 830 -16.30 -10.49 -92.04
CA GLY A 830 -17.29 -9.40 -91.93
C GLY A 830 -16.63 -8.02 -91.95
N HIS A 831 -16.96 -7.16 -90.99
CA HIS A 831 -16.49 -5.77 -91.00
C HIS A 831 -16.17 -5.20 -89.60
N ILE A 832 -15.34 -4.15 -89.59
CA ILE A 832 -15.05 -3.29 -88.45
C ILE A 832 -15.38 -1.86 -88.86
N LYS A 833 -16.36 -1.25 -88.22
CA LYS A 833 -16.83 0.12 -88.48
C LYS A 833 -16.40 1.05 -87.35
N VAL A 834 -15.62 2.09 -87.68
CA VAL A 834 -15.19 3.11 -86.72
C VAL A 834 -15.83 4.43 -87.10
N GLY A 835 -16.42 5.12 -86.12
CA GLY A 835 -17.17 6.36 -86.37
C GLY A 835 -17.28 7.28 -85.16
N TYR A 836 -17.82 8.47 -85.42
CA TYR A 836 -18.25 9.39 -84.38
C TYR A 836 -19.49 10.17 -84.81
N ARG A 837 -20.29 10.63 -83.85
CA ARG A 837 -21.49 11.45 -84.08
C ARG A 837 -21.75 12.40 -82.91
N GLU A 838 -22.39 13.52 -83.17
CA GLU A 838 -22.95 14.36 -82.10
C GLU A 838 -24.21 13.69 -81.53
N GLN A 839 -24.27 13.49 -80.22
CA GLN A 839 -25.37 12.83 -79.52
C GLN A 839 -25.52 13.38 -78.09
N ASP A 840 -26.75 13.67 -77.67
CA ASP A 840 -27.10 14.05 -76.28
C ASP A 840 -26.26 15.22 -75.70
N GLY A 841 -25.90 16.20 -76.53
CA GLY A 841 -25.07 17.36 -76.13
C GLY A 841 -23.57 17.06 -76.00
N GLY A 842 -23.12 15.91 -76.52
CA GLY A 842 -21.73 15.48 -76.52
C GLY A 842 -21.30 14.81 -77.83
N ILE A 843 -20.08 14.31 -77.85
CA ILE A 843 -19.50 13.56 -78.97
C ILE A 843 -19.46 12.08 -78.58
N TYR A 844 -20.13 11.24 -79.37
CA TYR A 844 -20.17 9.79 -79.22
C TYR A 844 -19.22 9.16 -80.25
N PHE A 845 -18.10 8.62 -79.78
CA PHE A 845 -17.12 7.84 -80.55
C PHE A 845 -17.43 6.36 -80.41
N TYR A 846 -17.30 5.58 -81.49
CA TYR A 846 -17.59 4.15 -81.44
C TYR A 846 -16.77 3.31 -82.42
N CYS A 847 -16.67 2.03 -82.09
CA CYS A 847 -16.15 0.96 -82.94
C CYS A 847 -17.12 -0.22 -82.85
N GLU A 848 -17.72 -0.55 -83.97
CA GLU A 848 -18.65 -1.68 -84.18
C GLU A 848 -17.91 -2.79 -84.93
N ASP A 849 -18.07 -4.03 -84.48
CA ASP A 849 -17.39 -5.20 -85.02
C ASP A 849 -18.37 -6.39 -85.16
N THR A 850 -18.24 -7.20 -86.21
CA THR A 850 -19.07 -8.39 -86.44
C THR A 850 -18.47 -9.68 -85.89
N GLY A 851 -17.65 -9.59 -84.84
CA GLY A 851 -16.88 -10.68 -84.27
C GLY A 851 -17.61 -11.51 -83.21
N ALA A 852 -16.82 -12.09 -82.30
CA ALA A 852 -17.26 -13.07 -81.32
C ALA A 852 -18.34 -12.59 -80.32
N GLY A 853 -18.56 -11.28 -80.16
CA GLY A 853 -19.55 -10.71 -79.23
C GLY A 853 -19.25 -10.97 -77.74
N ILE A 854 -20.14 -10.53 -76.85
CA ILE A 854 -19.90 -10.52 -75.39
C ILE A 854 -21.14 -10.96 -74.60
N PRO A 855 -21.05 -12.00 -73.74
CA PRO A 855 -22.11 -12.39 -72.82
C PRO A 855 -22.57 -11.25 -71.89
N LYS A 856 -23.90 -11.10 -71.71
CA LYS A 856 -24.51 -9.98 -70.96
C LYS A 856 -24.03 -9.88 -69.50
N ASP A 857 -23.73 -11.01 -68.86
CA ASP A 857 -23.15 -11.10 -67.52
C ASP A 857 -21.71 -10.56 -67.45
N LYS A 858 -20.99 -10.51 -68.57
CA LYS A 858 -19.57 -10.10 -68.65
C LYS A 858 -19.37 -8.70 -69.23
N GLN A 859 -20.37 -8.09 -69.85
CA GLN A 859 -20.29 -6.75 -70.47
C GLN A 859 -19.91 -5.63 -69.49
N ALA A 860 -20.22 -5.76 -68.20
CA ALA A 860 -19.77 -4.82 -67.17
C ALA A 860 -18.28 -5.00 -66.81
N ALA A 861 -17.80 -6.26 -66.80
CA ALA A 861 -16.48 -6.63 -66.33
C ALA A 861 -15.35 -6.32 -67.34
N VAL A 862 -15.63 -6.22 -68.65
CA VAL A 862 -14.58 -5.97 -69.67
C VAL A 862 -13.87 -4.61 -69.54
N PHE A 863 -14.42 -3.68 -68.75
CA PHE A 863 -13.78 -2.39 -68.43
C PHE A 863 -13.02 -2.40 -67.08
N GLU A 864 -13.07 -3.50 -66.34
CA GLU A 864 -12.23 -3.70 -65.16
C GLU A 864 -10.79 -4.06 -65.58
N ARG A 865 -9.82 -3.76 -64.70
CA ARG A 865 -8.41 -3.97 -65.03
C ARG A 865 -8.08 -5.45 -65.04
N PHE A 866 -7.28 -5.87 -66.03
CA PHE A 866 -6.77 -7.23 -66.20
C PHE A 866 -7.84 -8.29 -66.53
N VAL A 867 -9.10 -7.89 -66.79
CA VAL A 867 -10.13 -8.82 -67.22
C VAL A 867 -9.89 -9.20 -68.68
N LYS A 868 -9.81 -10.52 -68.92
CA LYS A 868 -9.87 -11.15 -70.24
C LYS A 868 -11.07 -12.10 -70.26
N LEU A 869 -11.77 -12.18 -71.38
CA LEU A 869 -12.85 -13.17 -71.55
C LEU A 869 -12.32 -14.54 -71.98
N ASN A 870 -11.09 -14.57 -72.50
CA ASN A 870 -10.38 -15.77 -72.93
C ASN A 870 -8.87 -15.59 -72.65
N ASP A 871 -8.33 -16.39 -71.74
CA ASP A 871 -6.92 -16.30 -71.31
C ASP A 871 -5.91 -16.67 -72.42
N PHE A 872 -6.36 -17.39 -73.45
CA PHE A 872 -5.54 -17.77 -74.59
C PHE A 872 -5.38 -16.65 -75.63
N VAL A 873 -6.11 -15.52 -75.49
CA VAL A 873 -6.01 -14.37 -76.41
C VAL A 873 -5.02 -13.33 -75.86
N GLN A 874 -4.08 -12.92 -76.72
CA GLN A 874 -2.93 -12.09 -76.34
C GLN A 874 -3.32 -10.64 -76.03
N GLY A 875 -2.95 -10.12 -74.85
CA GLY A 875 -3.21 -8.75 -74.41
C GLY A 875 -3.11 -8.56 -72.89
N THR A 876 -3.09 -7.31 -72.42
CA THR A 876 -2.94 -6.94 -70.99
C THR A 876 -4.21 -7.00 -70.15
N GLY A 877 -5.38 -6.91 -70.79
CA GLY A 877 -6.62 -6.55 -70.10
C GLY A 877 -6.60 -5.11 -69.54
N LEU A 878 -5.66 -4.25 -69.98
CA LEU A 878 -5.57 -2.86 -69.53
C LEU A 878 -6.19 -1.87 -70.52
N GLY A 879 -6.13 -2.11 -71.83
CA GLY A 879 -6.58 -1.16 -72.87
C GLY A 879 -7.99 -0.57 -72.66
N LEU A 880 -9.00 -1.39 -72.38
CA LEU A 880 -10.37 -0.92 -72.12
C LEU A 880 -10.50 -0.17 -70.78
N SER A 881 -9.74 -0.58 -69.76
CA SER A 881 -9.70 0.13 -68.48
C SER A 881 -9.01 1.51 -68.58
N ILE A 882 -8.05 1.66 -69.50
CA ILE A 882 -7.44 2.95 -69.87
C ILE A 882 -8.47 3.81 -70.60
N CYS A 883 -9.22 3.26 -71.55
CA CYS A 883 -10.33 3.99 -72.20
C CYS A 883 -11.35 4.49 -71.17
N LYS A 884 -11.70 3.67 -70.17
CA LYS A 884 -12.60 4.08 -69.08
C LYS A 884 -12.01 5.24 -68.26
N ALA A 885 -10.73 5.18 -67.90
CA ALA A 885 -10.07 6.27 -67.19
C ALA A 885 -10.00 7.57 -68.01
N ILE A 886 -9.84 7.49 -69.33
CA ILE A 886 -9.91 8.64 -70.25
C ILE A 886 -11.32 9.22 -70.28
N ALA A 887 -12.35 8.38 -70.44
CA ALA A 887 -13.75 8.80 -70.47
C ALA A 887 -14.16 9.51 -69.16
N GLU A 888 -13.84 8.92 -68.00
CA GLU A 888 -14.09 9.51 -66.68
C GLU A 888 -13.38 10.87 -66.49
N ARG A 889 -12.16 11.01 -67.02
CA ARG A 889 -11.39 12.28 -66.96
C ARG A 889 -11.90 13.35 -67.91
N CYS A 890 -12.56 12.97 -68.99
CA CYS A 890 -13.28 13.86 -69.88
C CYS A 890 -14.71 14.20 -69.40
N GLU A 891 -15.10 13.82 -68.17
CA GLU A 891 -16.48 13.93 -67.64
C GLU A 891 -17.52 13.17 -68.48
N GLY A 892 -17.05 12.15 -69.20
CA GLY A 892 -17.82 11.34 -70.13
C GLY A 892 -18.29 10.00 -69.58
N LYS A 893 -18.71 9.12 -70.50
CA LYS A 893 -19.17 7.75 -70.25
C LYS A 893 -18.52 6.80 -71.26
N ILE A 894 -18.43 5.53 -70.89
CA ILE A 894 -17.95 4.46 -71.76
C ILE A 894 -18.90 3.26 -71.61
N GLY A 895 -19.03 2.46 -72.67
CA GLY A 895 -19.84 1.25 -72.64
C GLY A 895 -19.57 0.31 -73.81
N VAL A 896 -20.25 -0.83 -73.76
CA VAL A 896 -20.29 -1.80 -74.86
C VAL A 896 -21.72 -2.28 -75.05
N GLU A 897 -22.12 -2.45 -76.30
CA GLU A 897 -23.40 -3.01 -76.70
C GLU A 897 -23.13 -4.31 -77.49
N SER A 898 -23.75 -5.42 -77.09
CA SER A 898 -23.65 -6.71 -77.78
C SER A 898 -24.87 -7.56 -77.44
N GLU A 899 -25.44 -8.25 -78.43
CA GLU A 899 -26.64 -9.08 -78.22
C GLU A 899 -26.31 -10.42 -77.53
N GLY A 900 -25.07 -10.90 -77.67
CA GLY A 900 -24.55 -12.15 -77.12
C GLY A 900 -23.33 -12.66 -77.90
N GLU A 901 -22.90 -13.89 -77.61
CA GLU A 901 -21.83 -14.55 -78.37
C GLU A 901 -22.26 -14.79 -79.84
N GLY A 902 -21.36 -14.52 -80.79
CA GLY A 902 -21.60 -14.65 -82.23
C GLY A 902 -22.31 -13.46 -82.90
N HIS A 903 -22.65 -12.40 -82.15
CA HIS A 903 -23.42 -11.25 -82.64
C HIS A 903 -22.61 -9.94 -82.70
N GLY A 904 -21.28 -9.98 -82.60
CA GLY A 904 -20.44 -8.79 -82.64
C GLY A 904 -20.55 -7.89 -81.40
N SER A 905 -19.83 -6.77 -81.40
CA SER A 905 -19.89 -5.77 -80.34
C SER A 905 -19.67 -4.34 -80.83
N THR A 906 -20.32 -3.39 -80.16
CA THR A 906 -20.11 -1.95 -80.36
C THR A 906 -19.55 -1.34 -79.09
N PHE A 907 -18.24 -1.08 -79.08
CA PHE A 907 -17.57 -0.34 -78.02
C PHE A 907 -17.72 1.17 -78.27
N TRP A 908 -18.08 1.92 -77.24
CA TRP A 908 -18.33 3.35 -77.38
C TRP A 908 -17.84 4.19 -76.20
N MET A 909 -17.52 5.44 -76.49
CA MET A 909 -17.20 6.49 -75.53
C MET A 909 -17.97 7.76 -75.89
N TRP A 910 -18.67 8.33 -74.91
CA TRP A 910 -19.34 9.62 -75.01
C TRP A 910 -18.61 10.64 -74.14
N ILE A 911 -18.36 11.85 -74.64
CA ILE A 911 -17.84 12.97 -73.85
C ILE A 911 -18.70 14.23 -74.05
N PRO A 912 -18.90 15.07 -73.03
CA PRO A 912 -19.64 16.32 -73.17
C PRO A 912 -18.92 17.29 -74.12
N ARG A 913 -19.68 18.04 -74.93
CA ARG A 913 -19.14 19.10 -75.79
C ARG A 913 -18.92 20.37 -74.94
N LYS A 914 -17.65 20.75 -74.75
CA LYS A 914 -17.23 21.96 -74.01
C LYS A 914 -16.95 23.14 -74.94
#